data_AF-A0A524KLD7-F1
#
_entry.id   AF-A0A524KLD7-F1
#
_cell.length_a   1.000
_cell.length_b   1.000
_cell.length_c   1.000
_cell.angle_alpha   90.00
_cell.angle_beta   90.00
_cell.angle_gamma   90.00
#
_symmetry.space_group_name_H-M   'P 1'
#
loop_
_entity.id
_entity.type
_entity.pdbx_description
1 polymer ?
#
loop_
_entity_poly.entity_id
_entity_poly.type
_entity_poly.pdbx_seq_one_letter_code
_entity_poly.pdbx_strand_id
1 'polypeptide(L)'
;MDAGGSIAITADGTFEITMIAGAIGAASTAGVGLSRTVLVHTDTVEAYVGERVGIDTAGTAGLTVAANSSEDIIAIGAAGGAAGTAAVVGTAVVNVLNETTHAHIDQGVDVTANNGITSGQPGISVTADDDTVMVSVAGSLAAAGTAAVGAGADVGVITKRTTAFISHDVTAYAEGNIVVAANSSEDITSVAAGISASGTASVMLDASVHDLYIETRAFIGRDSTDLETSDAGLVHANGSVGVSADDETEIDKVVGVLAVGGSAGIGAAGAVTIVDKTTEAFIGPNATVIGDGNTTGITVKTGDFNFVDVTDSFDPNAAESEGVEAGDQDENADTGSMALVGEVSLPTLNDPDDESGTAKTTPDGRTASAAETAGFDGLAVTATNQDDIEVFTMSLAGGTVGIAISAGVNVINTDTAAFVGAGAEVNTDLTGANSNQSVHIAAANDFYHVAVAGTLAVGAVGVAPAADVSVLKNRTEAYVDSGATVFAANDVAVTAVASEETLMVGFGIAAGTVGIGGAVTVLTVNNITHANIGNGAQVAAGGDVLVFAADDTKANVISGALAGGLVGIGASVGVISLDKDTSAFIDDNAVVDAKGAGTGLANILSGTISGDPAVFGTTTVHGLVVQAQSSEDIFHLTIAGGVGFVGVSGTVAVTLIDSNTAAYIGSNVQINQTDGNVDAAAEQSVYVTAGNQVDILATVVGVAGGFVGVGGAVNVGSIKNDVSAYILGGGTLVSAANDVVVNALGIKNLEGYTLSGSGGFVGIAAGVSVWSIGSTIERNYDSGENSDDPLASGEDTADGDAA
;
A
#
# COMPACT_ATOMS: atom_id res chain seq x y z
N MET A 1 40.84 -16.51 4.94
CA MET A 1 40.46 -17.83 4.40
C MET A 1 40.96 -17.88 2.98
N ASP A 2 41.58 -18.98 2.57
CA ASP A 2 42.05 -19.18 1.18
C ASP A 2 41.44 -20.49 0.69
N ALA A 3 40.62 -20.40 -0.35
CA ALA A 3 39.98 -21.54 -0.99
C ALA A 3 40.25 -21.52 -2.50
N GLY A 4 40.86 -22.60 -3.01
CA GLY A 4 40.91 -22.87 -4.44
C GLY A 4 39.55 -23.17 -5.08
N GLY A 5 38.48 -23.24 -4.27
CA GLY A 5 37.08 -23.36 -4.67
C GLY A 5 36.23 -22.23 -4.09
N SER A 6 34.91 -22.36 -4.11
CA SER A 6 33.99 -21.36 -3.53
C SER A 6 34.01 -21.41 -2.01
N ILE A 7 33.67 -20.29 -1.36
CA ILE A 7 33.43 -20.19 0.08
C ILE A 7 31.94 -19.89 0.27
N ALA A 8 31.25 -20.75 1.02
CA ALA A 8 29.84 -20.57 1.36
C ALA A 8 29.68 -20.52 2.89
N ILE A 9 29.06 -19.46 3.38
CA ILE A 9 28.66 -19.25 4.76
C ILE A 9 27.14 -19.13 4.73
N THR A 10 26.44 -20.16 5.21
CA THR A 10 24.97 -20.20 5.18
C THR A 10 24.42 -20.42 6.58
N ALA A 11 23.33 -19.73 6.89
CA ALA A 11 22.50 -19.94 8.06
C ALA A 11 21.07 -20.17 7.56
N ASP A 12 20.44 -21.24 8.03
CA ASP A 12 19.07 -21.61 7.67
C ASP A 12 18.27 -21.80 8.96
N GLY A 13 17.22 -21.00 9.14
CA GLY A 13 16.21 -21.12 10.19
C GLY A 13 14.90 -21.56 9.56
N THR A 14 14.26 -22.56 10.14
CA THR A 14 12.94 -23.03 9.67
C THR A 14 12.08 -23.34 10.89
N PHE A 15 10.90 -22.74 10.95
CA PHE A 15 9.94 -22.94 12.02
C PHE A 15 8.59 -23.35 11.44
N GLU A 16 8.12 -24.53 11.82
CA GLU A 16 6.79 -25.02 11.43
C GLU A 16 6.04 -25.36 12.71
N ILE A 17 4.83 -24.82 12.88
CA ILE A 17 3.99 -25.16 14.02
C ILE A 17 2.51 -25.21 13.66
N THR A 18 1.86 -26.30 14.06
CA THR A 18 0.40 -26.41 14.09
C THR A 18 -0.08 -26.50 15.54
N MET A 19 -0.78 -25.47 16.00
CA MET A 19 -1.42 -25.42 17.31
C MET A 19 -2.94 -25.48 17.14
N ILE A 20 -3.56 -26.54 17.65
CA ILE A 20 -5.02 -26.65 17.67
C ILE A 20 -5.49 -26.82 19.11
N ALA A 21 -6.30 -25.86 19.59
CA ALA A 21 -6.96 -25.94 20.88
C ALA A 21 -8.49 -25.97 20.68
N GLY A 22 -9.14 -26.95 21.28
CA GLY A 22 -10.58 -27.17 21.18
C GLY A 22 -11.23 -27.36 22.55
N ALA A 23 -12.39 -26.75 22.80
CA ALA A 23 -13.17 -27.01 24.01
C ALA A 23 -14.67 -27.09 23.72
N ILE A 24 -15.34 -28.15 24.20
CA ILE A 24 -16.80 -28.29 24.11
C ILE A 24 -17.39 -28.45 25.52
N GLY A 25 -18.24 -27.52 25.91
CA GLY A 25 -19.02 -27.57 27.15
C GLY A 25 -20.49 -27.83 26.89
N ALA A 26 -20.96 -29.04 27.18
CA ALA A 26 -22.37 -29.40 27.05
C ALA A 26 -22.98 -29.83 28.41
N ALA A 27 -24.07 -29.19 28.85
CA ALA A 27 -24.75 -29.58 30.08
C ALA A 27 -26.24 -29.25 30.10
N SER A 28 -26.97 -29.76 31.11
CA SER A 28 -28.39 -29.45 31.27
C SER A 28 -28.66 -28.00 31.64
N THR A 29 -27.75 -27.37 32.40
CA THR A 29 -27.95 -26.00 32.93
C THR A 29 -26.98 -25.02 32.27
N ALA A 30 -25.67 -25.26 32.39
CA ALA A 30 -24.64 -24.35 31.89
C ALA A 30 -23.55 -25.08 31.08
N GLY A 31 -23.32 -24.65 29.85
CA GLY A 31 -22.29 -25.17 28.95
C GLY A 31 -21.19 -24.14 28.78
N VAL A 32 -19.95 -24.49 29.10
CA VAL A 32 -18.81 -23.56 29.02
C VAL A 32 -17.69 -24.19 28.21
N GLY A 33 -17.31 -23.55 27.11
CA GLY A 33 -16.17 -23.92 26.28
C GLY A 33 -15.18 -22.77 26.22
N LEU A 34 -13.94 -22.98 26.61
CA LEU A 34 -12.89 -21.97 26.51
C LEU A 34 -11.68 -22.59 25.82
N SER A 35 -11.22 -21.96 24.75
CA SER A 35 -10.03 -22.38 24.01
C SER A 35 -9.02 -21.25 23.93
N ARG A 36 -7.73 -21.61 23.92
CA ARG A 36 -6.64 -20.65 23.77
C ARG A 36 -5.42 -21.31 23.14
N THR A 37 -4.86 -20.67 22.12
CA THR A 37 -3.51 -20.92 21.62
C THR A 37 -2.67 -19.65 21.84
N VAL A 38 -1.38 -19.83 22.10
CA VAL A 38 -0.43 -18.73 22.24
C VAL A 38 0.90 -19.18 21.68
N LEU A 39 1.34 -18.51 20.62
CA LEU A 39 2.71 -18.58 20.12
C LEU A 39 3.44 -17.32 20.53
N VAL A 40 4.62 -17.50 21.07
CA VAL A 40 5.65 -16.46 21.13
C VAL A 40 6.88 -17.08 20.50
N HIS A 41 7.22 -16.61 19.31
CA HIS A 41 8.42 -16.98 18.59
C HIS A 41 9.36 -15.78 18.54
N THR A 42 10.65 -16.09 18.57
CA THR A 42 11.73 -15.12 18.52
C THR A 42 12.92 -15.88 17.98
N ASP A 43 13.28 -15.62 16.74
CA ASP A 43 14.42 -16.25 16.09
C ASP A 43 15.46 -15.23 15.63
N THR A 44 16.65 -15.74 15.35
CA THR A 44 17.72 -14.96 14.73
C THR A 44 18.51 -15.88 13.82
N VAL A 45 18.40 -15.65 12.51
CA VAL A 45 19.17 -16.34 11.48
C VAL A 45 20.27 -15.41 11.00
N GLU A 46 21.53 -15.75 11.31
CA GLU A 46 22.66 -14.87 11.05
C GLU A 46 23.80 -15.60 10.33
N ALA A 47 24.15 -15.11 9.14
CA ALA A 47 25.30 -15.55 8.37
C ALA A 47 26.26 -14.38 8.16
N TYR A 48 27.53 -14.54 8.55
CA TYR A 48 28.45 -13.41 8.45
C TYR A 48 29.92 -13.77 8.26
N VAL A 49 30.65 -12.85 7.63
CA VAL A 49 32.11 -12.77 7.67
C VAL A 49 32.48 -11.76 8.75
N GLY A 50 33.11 -12.23 9.82
CA GLY A 50 33.53 -11.36 10.93
C GLY A 50 34.60 -10.32 10.55
N GLU A 51 34.76 -9.31 11.40
CA GLU A 51 35.65 -8.17 11.18
C GLU A 51 37.11 -8.54 10.82
N ARG A 52 37.73 -7.74 9.94
CA ARG A 52 39.18 -7.77 9.64
C ARG A 52 39.71 -9.13 9.17
N VAL A 53 38.91 -9.82 8.37
CA VAL A 53 39.27 -11.10 7.74
C VAL A 53 39.72 -10.88 6.30
N GLY A 54 40.82 -11.52 5.88
CA GLY A 54 41.16 -11.63 4.45
C GLY A 54 40.56 -12.90 3.85
N ILE A 55 39.92 -12.82 2.69
CA ILE A 55 39.26 -13.92 1.96
C ILE A 55 39.79 -13.96 0.53
N ASP A 56 40.33 -15.11 0.11
CA ASP A 56 40.66 -15.41 -1.27
C ASP A 56 39.84 -16.61 -1.75
N THR A 57 39.09 -16.46 -2.85
CA THR A 57 38.28 -17.54 -3.43
C THR A 57 38.42 -17.61 -4.95
N ALA A 58 38.61 -18.83 -5.47
CA ALA A 58 38.81 -19.09 -6.90
C ALA A 58 37.76 -20.04 -7.52
N GLY A 59 36.78 -20.53 -6.76
CA GLY A 59 35.72 -21.38 -7.30
C GLY A 59 34.63 -20.57 -7.98
N THR A 60 33.96 -21.13 -8.99
CA THR A 60 33.03 -20.44 -9.90
C THR A 60 31.96 -19.55 -9.24
N ALA A 61 31.49 -19.88 -8.04
CA ALA A 61 30.53 -19.05 -7.30
C ALA A 61 31.19 -17.92 -6.51
N GLY A 62 32.41 -18.13 -6.02
CA GLY A 62 33.16 -17.17 -5.19
C GLY A 62 32.74 -17.20 -3.73
N LEU A 63 32.44 -16.03 -3.16
CA LEU A 63 31.99 -15.89 -1.78
C LEU A 63 30.46 -15.79 -1.75
N THR A 64 29.83 -16.65 -0.96
CA THR A 64 28.39 -16.59 -0.66
C THR A 64 28.19 -16.48 0.84
N VAL A 65 27.45 -15.47 1.28
CA VAL A 65 26.97 -15.28 2.64
C VAL A 65 25.45 -15.23 2.56
N ALA A 66 24.74 -16.23 3.08
CA ALA A 66 23.29 -16.34 2.95
C ALA A 66 22.63 -16.68 4.29
N ALA A 67 21.61 -15.90 4.67
CA ALA A 67 20.75 -16.16 5.82
C ALA A 67 19.31 -16.36 5.32
N ASN A 68 18.74 -17.54 5.55
CA ASN A 68 17.38 -17.87 5.11
C ASN A 68 16.52 -18.23 6.32
N SER A 69 15.44 -17.49 6.58
CA SER A 69 14.43 -17.82 7.59
C SER A 69 13.10 -18.17 6.92
N SER A 70 12.36 -19.11 7.51
CA SER A 70 11.00 -19.40 7.07
C SER A 70 10.12 -19.82 8.24
N GLU A 71 8.97 -19.19 8.40
CA GLU A 71 7.97 -19.51 9.41
C GLU A 71 6.66 -19.97 8.77
N ASP A 72 6.18 -21.14 9.18
CA ASP A 72 4.91 -21.73 8.78
C ASP A 72 4.08 -21.97 10.05
N ILE A 73 2.98 -21.22 10.19
CA ILE A 73 2.21 -21.17 11.43
C ILE A 73 0.73 -21.44 11.15
N ILE A 74 0.20 -22.50 11.74
CA ILE A 74 -1.24 -22.76 11.84
C ILE A 74 -1.65 -22.66 13.31
N ALA A 75 -2.49 -21.69 13.65
CA ALA A 75 -2.99 -21.48 15.01
C ALA A 75 -4.52 -21.47 15.04
N ILE A 76 -5.13 -22.56 15.51
CA ILE A 76 -6.59 -22.73 15.55
C ILE A 76 -7.08 -22.84 16.98
N GLY A 77 -7.93 -21.91 17.40
CA GLY A 77 -8.69 -21.92 18.64
C GLY A 77 -10.18 -22.07 18.37
N ALA A 78 -10.79 -23.20 18.76
CA ALA A 78 -12.22 -23.43 18.60
C ALA A 78 -12.92 -23.73 19.94
N ALA A 79 -14.04 -23.07 20.23
CA ALA A 79 -14.83 -23.35 21.43
C ALA A 79 -16.34 -23.47 21.16
N GLY A 80 -16.96 -24.49 21.73
CA GLY A 80 -18.38 -24.78 21.67
C GLY A 80 -19.04 -24.85 23.05
N GLY A 81 -20.24 -24.30 23.18
CA GLY A 81 -21.02 -24.30 24.42
C GLY A 81 -22.49 -24.59 24.13
N ALA A 82 -23.06 -25.62 24.77
CA ALA A 82 -24.46 -26.01 24.58
C ALA A 82 -25.16 -26.31 25.91
N ALA A 83 -26.26 -25.61 26.23
CA ALA A 83 -27.02 -25.93 27.44
C ALA A 83 -28.49 -25.54 27.47
N GLY A 84 -29.23 -26.09 28.43
CA GLY A 84 -30.64 -25.76 28.64
C GLY A 84 -30.89 -24.33 29.16
N THR A 85 -29.94 -23.71 29.86
CA THR A 85 -30.11 -22.35 30.39
C THR A 85 -29.08 -21.39 29.80
N ALA A 86 -27.78 -21.62 30.03
CA ALA A 86 -26.74 -20.67 29.64
C ALA A 86 -25.56 -21.34 28.91
N ALA A 87 -25.09 -20.73 27.82
CA ALA A 87 -23.84 -21.10 27.16
C ALA A 87 -22.87 -19.92 27.20
N VAL A 88 -21.62 -20.19 27.56
CA VAL A 88 -20.53 -19.21 27.54
C VAL A 88 -19.37 -19.81 26.76
N VAL A 89 -18.95 -19.14 25.69
CA VAL A 89 -17.77 -19.55 24.91
C VAL A 89 -16.75 -18.44 24.79
N GLY A 90 -15.50 -18.82 24.60
CA GLY A 90 -14.40 -17.89 24.43
C GLY A 90 -13.26 -18.55 23.68
N THR A 91 -12.75 -17.91 22.64
CA THR A 91 -11.52 -18.31 21.96
C THR A 91 -10.56 -17.14 21.90
N ALA A 92 -9.28 -17.45 22.09
CA ALA A 92 -8.19 -16.50 21.92
C ALA A 92 -7.04 -17.19 21.20
N VAL A 93 -6.71 -16.70 20.01
CA VAL A 93 -5.48 -17.05 19.31
C VAL A 93 -4.57 -15.84 19.37
N VAL A 94 -3.31 -16.07 19.74
CA VAL A 94 -2.31 -15.01 19.88
C VAL A 94 -1.01 -15.51 19.30
N ASN A 95 -0.53 -14.85 18.26
CA ASN A 95 0.77 -15.11 17.64
C ASN A 95 1.64 -13.86 17.80
N VAL A 96 2.79 -14.03 18.44
CA VAL A 96 3.79 -12.97 18.58
C VAL A 96 5.07 -13.48 17.94
N LEU A 97 5.51 -12.83 16.87
CA LEU A 97 6.73 -13.15 16.15
C LEU A 97 7.71 -11.99 16.27
N ASN A 98 8.98 -12.31 16.49
CA ASN A 98 10.06 -11.33 16.48
C ASN A 98 11.26 -11.97 15.80
N GLU A 99 11.31 -11.83 14.49
CA GLU A 99 12.25 -12.51 13.61
C GLU A 99 13.32 -11.53 13.11
N THR A 100 14.51 -12.05 12.89
CA THR A 100 15.69 -11.26 12.60
C THR A 100 16.63 -12.07 11.72
N THR A 101 16.71 -11.68 10.45
CA THR A 101 17.48 -12.39 9.42
C THR A 101 18.58 -11.46 8.89
N HIS A 102 19.84 -11.80 9.18
CA HIS A 102 20.99 -10.97 8.84
C HIS A 102 22.04 -11.72 8.03
N ALA A 103 22.40 -11.18 6.87
CA ALA A 103 23.54 -11.62 6.10
C ALA A 103 24.53 -10.48 5.92
N HIS A 104 25.78 -10.63 6.36
CA HIS A 104 26.72 -9.51 6.26
C HIS A 104 28.20 -9.83 6.13
N ILE A 105 28.92 -8.87 5.55
CA ILE A 105 30.38 -8.80 5.57
C ILE A 105 30.78 -7.62 6.45
N ASP A 106 31.42 -7.91 7.59
CA ASP A 106 31.81 -6.90 8.57
C ASP A 106 32.94 -5.98 8.09
N GLN A 107 33.14 -4.90 8.86
CA GLN A 107 34.18 -3.90 8.63
C GLN A 107 35.61 -4.46 8.55
N GLY A 108 36.42 -3.84 7.71
CA GLY A 108 37.85 -4.14 7.57
C GLY A 108 38.16 -5.44 6.84
N VAL A 109 37.16 -6.10 6.24
CA VAL A 109 37.34 -7.35 5.49
C VAL A 109 37.96 -7.06 4.11
N ASP A 110 38.93 -7.88 3.72
CA ASP A 110 39.52 -7.88 2.38
C ASP A 110 39.03 -9.13 1.63
N VAL A 111 38.18 -9.00 0.61
CA VAL A 111 37.69 -10.11 -0.22
C VAL A 111 38.27 -10.01 -1.62
N THR A 112 38.93 -11.07 -2.08
CA THR A 112 39.35 -11.25 -3.48
C THR A 112 38.72 -12.51 -4.06
N ALA A 113 37.68 -12.31 -4.88
CA ALA A 113 37.05 -13.34 -5.68
C ALA A 113 37.66 -13.31 -7.10
N ASN A 114 38.77 -14.02 -7.28
CA ASN A 114 39.50 -14.09 -8.56
C ASN A 114 40.10 -15.49 -8.79
N ASN A 115 39.85 -16.07 -9.97
CA ASN A 115 40.40 -17.37 -10.35
C ASN A 115 41.50 -17.31 -11.42
N GLY A 116 41.74 -16.15 -12.04
CA GLY A 116 42.74 -15.91 -13.07
C GLY A 116 42.61 -16.77 -14.34
N ILE A 117 41.48 -17.46 -14.55
CA ILE A 117 41.28 -18.47 -15.59
C ILE A 117 39.99 -18.22 -16.40
N THR A 118 38.87 -17.90 -15.74
CA THR A 118 37.55 -17.73 -16.37
C THR A 118 37.08 -16.29 -16.19
N SER A 119 36.97 -15.55 -17.28
CA SER A 119 36.38 -14.20 -17.26
C SER A 119 34.93 -14.27 -16.75
N GLY A 120 34.57 -13.38 -15.83
CA GLY A 120 33.21 -13.25 -15.30
C GLY A 120 32.83 -14.15 -14.13
N GLN A 121 33.79 -14.91 -13.59
CA GLN A 121 33.67 -15.62 -12.31
C GLN A 121 35.04 -15.59 -11.63
N PRO A 122 35.10 -15.51 -10.29
CA PRO A 122 33.99 -15.69 -9.36
C PRO A 122 33.38 -14.39 -8.80
N GLY A 123 32.19 -14.50 -8.20
CA GLY A 123 31.41 -13.37 -7.67
C GLY A 123 31.41 -13.27 -6.15
N ILE A 124 30.69 -12.28 -5.62
CA ILE A 124 30.37 -12.13 -4.19
C ILE A 124 28.86 -11.98 -4.06
N SER A 125 28.23 -12.74 -3.16
CA SER A 125 26.79 -12.68 -2.89
C SER A 125 26.55 -12.60 -1.40
N VAL A 126 25.73 -11.64 -0.97
CA VAL A 126 25.26 -11.47 0.40
C VAL A 126 23.73 -11.41 0.36
N THR A 127 23.03 -12.42 0.87
CA THR A 127 21.56 -12.52 0.76
C THR A 127 20.91 -12.82 2.10
N ALA A 128 19.86 -12.07 2.43
CA ALA A 128 18.99 -12.31 3.58
C ALA A 128 17.57 -12.52 3.05
N ASP A 129 16.98 -13.68 3.31
CA ASP A 129 15.67 -14.08 2.82
C ASP A 129 14.81 -14.51 4.02
N ASP A 130 13.62 -13.95 4.18
CA ASP A 130 12.76 -14.19 5.36
C ASP A 130 11.27 -14.30 4.98
N ASP A 131 10.73 -15.52 4.97
CA ASP A 131 9.36 -15.82 4.53
C ASP A 131 8.46 -16.24 5.70
N THR A 132 7.30 -15.62 5.86
CA THR A 132 6.34 -15.99 6.91
C THR A 132 4.97 -16.28 6.32
N VAL A 133 4.44 -17.48 6.53
CA VAL A 133 3.06 -17.88 6.21
C VAL A 133 2.31 -18.18 7.50
N MET A 134 1.20 -17.50 7.74
CA MET A 134 0.42 -17.63 8.96
C MET A 134 -1.08 -17.79 8.69
N VAL A 135 -1.66 -18.88 9.18
CA VAL A 135 -3.11 -19.07 9.25
C VAL A 135 -3.55 -19.09 10.71
N SER A 136 -4.37 -18.12 11.09
CA SER A 136 -4.88 -17.97 12.46
C SER A 136 -6.41 -17.97 12.49
N VAL A 137 -7.01 -18.85 13.31
CA VAL A 137 -8.47 -19.03 13.35
C VAL A 137 -8.99 -19.04 14.80
N ALA A 138 -9.78 -18.04 15.17
CA ALA A 138 -10.50 -17.95 16.44
C ALA A 138 -12.02 -18.17 16.24
N GLY A 139 -12.47 -19.43 16.39
CA GLY A 139 -13.86 -19.84 16.15
C GLY A 139 -14.67 -20.08 17.42
N SER A 140 -15.88 -19.52 17.54
CA SER A 140 -16.72 -19.70 18.73
C SER A 140 -18.21 -20.02 18.43
N LEU A 141 -18.81 -20.95 19.19
CA LEU A 141 -20.21 -21.37 19.02
C LEU A 141 -20.94 -21.52 20.36
N ALA A 142 -21.91 -20.65 20.65
CA ALA A 142 -22.75 -20.74 21.85
C ALA A 142 -24.23 -20.98 21.54
N ALA A 143 -24.81 -22.05 22.08
CA ALA A 143 -26.23 -22.37 21.93
C ALA A 143 -26.90 -22.62 23.30
N ALA A 144 -27.96 -21.89 23.63
CA ALA A 144 -28.63 -22.08 24.91
C ALA A 144 -30.14 -21.82 24.92
N GLY A 145 -30.85 -22.45 25.86
CA GLY A 145 -32.30 -22.22 26.01
C GLY A 145 -32.67 -20.81 26.48
N THR A 146 -31.82 -20.13 27.27
CA THR A 146 -32.08 -18.77 27.76
C THR A 146 -31.05 -17.78 27.23
N ALA A 147 -29.77 -17.93 27.58
CA ALA A 147 -28.75 -16.96 27.23
C ALA A 147 -27.48 -17.60 26.63
N ALA A 148 -26.99 -17.04 25.54
CA ALA A 148 -25.76 -17.48 24.88
C ALA A 148 -24.80 -16.30 24.77
N VAL A 149 -23.59 -16.44 25.29
CA VAL A 149 -22.54 -15.42 25.20
C VAL A 149 -21.31 -16.06 24.59
N GLY A 150 -20.72 -15.42 23.60
CA GLY A 150 -19.46 -15.84 23.03
C GLY A 150 -18.55 -14.68 22.70
N ALA A 151 -17.27 -15.00 22.57
CA ALA A 151 -16.30 -14.12 21.96
C ALA A 151 -15.15 -14.91 21.33
N GLY A 152 -14.61 -14.39 20.24
CA GLY A 152 -13.40 -14.85 19.58
C GLY A 152 -12.44 -13.70 19.38
N ALA A 153 -11.17 -13.92 19.69
CA ALA A 153 -10.12 -12.94 19.46
C ALA A 153 -8.97 -13.60 18.73
N ASP A 154 -8.56 -13.00 17.62
CA ASP A 154 -7.32 -13.30 16.94
C ASP A 154 -6.38 -12.09 17.04
N VAL A 155 -5.11 -12.34 17.39
CA VAL A 155 -4.12 -11.30 17.62
C VAL A 155 -2.78 -11.72 17.04
N GLY A 156 -2.30 -10.99 16.04
CA GLY A 156 -0.94 -11.09 15.52
C GLY A 156 -0.13 -9.85 15.87
N VAL A 157 1.07 -10.05 16.44
CA VAL A 157 2.08 -9.01 16.59
C VAL A 157 3.35 -9.53 15.93
N ILE A 158 3.73 -8.93 14.82
CA ILE A 158 4.84 -9.41 13.99
C ILE A 158 5.87 -8.30 13.88
N THR A 159 7.10 -8.61 14.24
CA THR A 159 8.25 -7.73 14.06
C THR A 159 9.30 -8.51 13.27
N LYS A 160 9.57 -8.09 12.03
CA LYS A 160 10.57 -8.73 11.18
C LYS A 160 11.66 -7.72 10.80
N ARG A 161 12.90 -8.20 10.76
CA ARG A 161 14.06 -7.44 10.30
C ARG A 161 14.90 -8.30 9.39
N THR A 162 14.93 -7.94 8.12
CA THR A 162 15.68 -8.65 7.09
C THR A 162 16.73 -7.72 6.55
N THR A 163 18.01 -8.01 6.80
CA THR A 163 19.10 -7.09 6.44
C THR A 163 20.27 -7.80 5.78
N ALA A 164 20.64 -7.35 4.59
CA ALA A 164 21.83 -7.80 3.87
C ALA A 164 22.82 -6.64 3.65
N PHE A 165 24.08 -6.78 4.05
CA PHE A 165 25.03 -5.69 3.81
C PHE A 165 26.49 -6.08 3.64
N ILE A 166 27.22 -5.22 2.92
CA ILE A 166 28.68 -5.16 2.96
C ILE A 166 29.04 -3.89 3.71
N SER A 167 29.70 -4.01 4.86
CA SER A 167 29.97 -2.87 5.74
C SER A 167 30.99 -1.88 5.16
N HIS A 168 31.21 -0.79 5.89
CA HIS A 168 32.27 0.17 5.59
C HIS A 168 33.68 -0.42 5.83
N ASP A 169 34.73 0.24 5.32
CA ASP A 169 36.13 -0.24 5.44
C ASP A 169 36.37 -1.64 4.81
N VAL A 170 35.48 -2.12 3.95
CA VAL A 170 35.63 -3.38 3.21
C VAL A 170 36.31 -3.12 1.87
N THR A 171 37.34 -3.90 1.55
CA THR A 171 37.90 -3.96 0.18
C THR A 171 37.44 -5.27 -0.46
N ALA A 172 36.48 -5.20 -1.39
CA ALA A 172 35.93 -6.35 -2.09
C ALA A 172 36.20 -6.23 -3.59
N TYR A 173 36.88 -7.23 -4.16
CA TYR A 173 37.07 -7.38 -5.60
C TYR A 173 36.47 -8.68 -6.11
N ALA A 174 35.68 -8.61 -7.19
CA ALA A 174 35.14 -9.79 -7.88
C ALA A 174 35.39 -9.72 -9.39
N GLU A 175 35.85 -10.83 -9.97
CA GLU A 175 35.91 -10.98 -11.44
C GLU A 175 34.50 -11.09 -12.07
N GLY A 176 33.54 -11.61 -11.30
CA GLY A 176 32.11 -11.67 -11.64
C GLY A 176 31.30 -10.52 -11.04
N ASN A 177 30.03 -10.80 -10.72
CA ASN A 177 29.11 -9.83 -10.12
C ASN A 177 29.25 -9.78 -8.59
N ILE A 178 28.85 -8.64 -8.00
CA ILE A 178 28.64 -8.49 -6.56
C ILE A 178 27.16 -8.20 -6.32
N VAL A 179 26.47 -9.03 -5.53
CA VAL A 179 25.04 -8.89 -5.24
C VAL A 179 24.83 -8.83 -3.74
N VAL A 180 24.05 -7.83 -3.29
CA VAL A 180 23.58 -7.69 -1.92
C VAL A 180 22.05 -7.60 -1.97
N ALA A 181 21.35 -8.57 -1.40
CA ALA A 181 19.89 -8.66 -1.51
C ALA A 181 19.23 -8.97 -0.17
N ALA A 182 18.18 -8.24 0.18
CA ALA A 182 17.31 -8.53 1.32
C ALA A 182 15.87 -8.70 0.82
N ASN A 183 15.24 -9.84 1.10
CA ASN A 183 13.88 -10.15 0.66
C ASN A 183 13.03 -10.58 1.85
N SER A 184 11.88 -9.95 2.08
CA SER A 184 10.92 -10.34 3.12
C SER A 184 9.56 -10.60 2.49
N SER A 185 8.91 -11.71 2.88
CA SER A 185 7.53 -11.99 2.50
C SER A 185 6.66 -12.35 3.72
N GLU A 186 5.44 -11.84 3.75
CA GLU A 186 4.43 -12.17 4.75
C GLU A 186 3.09 -12.49 4.09
N ASP A 187 2.58 -13.70 4.29
CA ASP A 187 1.23 -14.15 3.89
C ASP A 187 0.46 -14.49 5.17
N ILE A 188 -0.58 -13.71 5.48
CA ILE A 188 -1.33 -13.81 6.73
C ILE A 188 -2.82 -13.94 6.47
N THR A 189 -3.35 -15.14 6.73
CA THR A 189 -4.80 -15.38 6.82
C THR A 189 -5.27 -15.36 8.28
N SER A 190 -6.20 -14.46 8.59
CA SER A 190 -6.78 -14.26 9.92
C SER A 190 -8.30 -14.40 9.89
N VAL A 191 -8.85 -15.34 10.67
CA VAL A 191 -10.30 -15.56 10.79
C VAL A 191 -10.74 -15.51 12.25
N ALA A 192 -11.59 -14.54 12.59
CA ALA A 192 -12.29 -14.50 13.87
C ALA A 192 -13.80 -14.63 13.65
N ALA A 193 -14.38 -15.78 13.97
CA ALA A 193 -15.76 -16.09 13.62
C ALA A 193 -16.58 -16.67 14.78
N GLY A 194 -17.79 -16.17 14.97
CA GLY A 194 -18.61 -16.52 16.11
C GLY A 194 -20.11 -16.60 15.81
N ILE A 195 -20.73 -17.66 16.33
CA ILE A 195 -22.18 -17.86 16.27
C ILE A 195 -22.76 -18.01 17.67
N SER A 196 -23.78 -17.20 18.01
CA SER A 196 -24.57 -17.35 19.24
C SER A 196 -26.06 -17.48 18.95
N ALA A 197 -26.71 -18.46 19.59
CA ALA A 197 -28.14 -18.70 19.46
C ALA A 197 -28.81 -18.96 20.81
N SER A 198 -29.89 -18.23 21.11
CA SER A 198 -30.64 -18.49 22.34
C SER A 198 -32.14 -18.16 22.32
N GLY A 199 -32.88 -18.70 23.28
CA GLY A 199 -34.31 -18.42 23.44
C GLY A 199 -34.63 -17.01 23.95
N THR A 200 -33.70 -16.31 24.60
CA THR A 200 -33.94 -14.95 25.12
C THR A 200 -32.89 -13.95 24.68
N ALA A 201 -31.64 -14.06 25.12
CA ALA A 201 -30.61 -13.06 24.86
C ALA A 201 -29.31 -13.71 24.37
N SER A 202 -28.85 -13.33 23.18
CA SER A 202 -27.55 -13.75 22.66
C SER A 202 -26.62 -12.57 22.46
N VAL A 203 -25.34 -12.77 22.79
CA VAL A 203 -24.26 -11.80 22.56
C VAL A 203 -23.10 -12.54 21.94
N MET A 204 -22.59 -12.06 20.80
CA MET A 204 -21.36 -12.54 20.19
C MET A 204 -20.48 -11.36 19.80
N LEU A 205 -19.20 -11.45 20.17
CA LEU A 205 -18.21 -10.39 19.96
C LEU A 205 -16.94 -11.00 19.40
N ASP A 206 -16.61 -10.72 18.16
CA ASP A 206 -15.37 -11.21 17.56
C ASP A 206 -14.47 -10.06 17.13
N ALA A 207 -13.17 -10.24 17.29
CA ALA A 207 -12.18 -9.26 16.90
C ALA A 207 -10.91 -9.90 16.34
N SER A 208 -10.33 -9.28 15.32
CA SER A 208 -8.98 -9.58 14.84
C SER A 208 -8.12 -8.32 14.89
N VAL A 209 -6.93 -8.40 15.48
CA VAL A 209 -5.98 -7.30 15.63
C VAL A 209 -4.61 -7.74 15.12
N HIS A 210 -4.10 -7.09 14.09
CA HIS A 210 -2.77 -7.36 13.53
C HIS A 210 -1.94 -6.07 13.60
N ASP A 211 -0.75 -6.18 14.18
CA ASP A 211 0.25 -5.11 14.34
C ASP A 211 1.58 -5.60 13.77
N LEU A 212 1.98 -5.05 12.61
CA LEU A 212 3.14 -5.48 11.84
C LEU A 212 4.17 -4.34 11.80
N TYR A 213 5.41 -4.67 12.14
CA TYR A 213 6.58 -3.85 11.90
C TYR A 213 7.56 -4.65 11.05
N ILE A 214 7.82 -4.20 9.82
CA ILE A 214 8.68 -4.92 8.87
C ILE A 214 9.77 -3.98 8.38
N GLU A 215 11.02 -4.43 8.43
CA GLU A 215 12.19 -3.66 8.03
C GLU A 215 13.08 -4.51 7.12
N THR A 216 13.13 -4.14 5.84
CA THR A 216 13.87 -4.87 4.80
C THR A 216 14.93 -3.97 4.20
N ARG A 217 16.21 -4.26 4.45
CA ARG A 217 17.32 -3.32 4.13
C ARG A 217 18.49 -4.01 3.45
N ALA A 218 18.95 -3.45 2.33
CA ALA A 218 20.13 -3.90 1.62
C ALA A 218 21.10 -2.76 1.36
N PHE A 219 22.38 -2.89 1.73
CA PHE A 219 23.32 -1.79 1.52
C PHE A 219 24.79 -2.18 1.38
N ILE A 220 25.55 -1.29 0.73
CA ILE A 220 27.02 -1.34 0.67
C ILE A 220 27.58 -0.08 1.30
N GLY A 221 28.50 -0.23 2.25
CA GLY A 221 29.08 0.87 3.01
C GLY A 221 28.45 1.01 4.40
N ARG A 222 28.51 2.23 4.94
CA ARG A 222 27.95 2.56 6.26
C ARG A 222 26.44 2.68 6.17
N ASP A 223 25.73 2.21 7.20
CA ASP A 223 24.32 2.52 7.42
C ASP A 223 24.12 4.04 7.49
N SER A 224 23.21 4.58 6.67
CA SER A 224 22.93 6.02 6.59
C SER A 224 22.62 6.66 7.97
N THR A 225 22.13 5.86 8.92
CA THR A 225 21.77 6.28 10.28
C THR A 225 22.94 6.35 11.30
N ASP A 226 24.09 5.74 11.00
CA ASP A 226 25.26 5.71 11.90
C ASP A 226 26.15 6.96 11.70
N LEU A 227 26.48 7.71 12.76
CA LEU A 227 27.19 9.00 12.66
C LEU A 227 28.70 8.91 12.93
N GLU A 228 29.27 7.71 13.05
CA GLU A 228 30.70 7.53 13.29
C GLU A 228 31.58 7.87 12.06
N THR A 229 32.82 8.31 12.32
CA THR A 229 33.75 8.77 11.27
C THR A 229 34.74 7.68 10.85
N SER A 230 34.43 6.92 9.79
CA SER A 230 35.43 6.16 9.01
C SER A 230 34.83 5.61 7.70
N ASP A 231 35.03 6.29 6.56
CA ASP A 231 34.75 5.75 5.23
C ASP A 231 36.05 5.53 4.45
N ALA A 232 36.38 4.26 4.17
CA ALA A 232 37.49 3.81 3.33
C ALA A 232 37.30 2.34 2.89
N GLY A 233 36.19 2.02 2.21
CA GLY A 233 36.00 0.73 1.55
C GLY A 233 35.94 0.88 0.04
N LEU A 234 36.41 -0.12 -0.71
CA LEU A 234 36.30 -0.20 -2.16
C LEU A 234 35.58 -1.50 -2.53
N VAL A 235 34.41 -1.39 -3.15
CA VAL A 235 33.71 -2.53 -3.72
C VAL A 235 33.80 -2.44 -5.25
N HIS A 236 34.48 -3.40 -5.86
CA HIS A 236 34.73 -3.42 -7.31
C HIS A 236 34.36 -4.78 -7.91
N ALA A 237 33.34 -4.78 -8.76
CA ALA A 237 33.02 -5.88 -9.65
C ALA A 237 33.52 -5.57 -11.06
N ASN A 238 34.28 -6.49 -11.66
CA ASN A 238 34.49 -6.47 -13.11
C ASN A 238 33.17 -6.82 -13.86
N GLY A 239 32.24 -7.51 -13.18
CA GLY A 239 30.84 -7.62 -13.60
C GLY A 239 30.00 -6.44 -13.14
N SER A 240 28.73 -6.71 -12.84
CA SER A 240 27.79 -5.73 -12.30
C SER A 240 27.75 -5.78 -10.77
N VAL A 241 27.33 -4.67 -10.16
CA VAL A 241 26.99 -4.59 -8.73
C VAL A 241 25.48 -4.39 -8.60
N GLY A 242 24.81 -5.19 -7.78
CA GLY A 242 23.39 -5.06 -7.48
C GLY A 242 23.15 -4.96 -5.98
N VAL A 243 22.37 -3.99 -5.55
CA VAL A 243 21.87 -3.84 -4.19
C VAL A 243 20.35 -3.79 -4.25
N SER A 244 19.66 -4.75 -3.64
CA SER A 244 18.19 -4.85 -3.72
C SER A 244 17.53 -5.13 -2.37
N ALA A 245 16.47 -4.40 -2.07
CA ALA A 245 15.56 -4.69 -0.96
C ALA A 245 14.15 -4.90 -1.52
N ASP A 246 13.53 -6.04 -1.24
CA ASP A 246 12.22 -6.43 -1.76
C ASP A 246 11.32 -6.89 -0.62
N ASP A 247 10.12 -6.32 -0.53
CA ASP A 247 9.18 -6.58 0.56
C ASP A 247 7.78 -6.84 0.00
N GLU A 248 7.18 -7.98 0.33
CA GLU A 248 5.85 -8.40 -0.10
C GLU A 248 4.99 -8.77 1.11
N THR A 249 3.85 -8.10 1.30
CA THR A 249 2.92 -8.40 2.40
C THR A 249 1.51 -8.62 1.85
N GLU A 250 0.91 -9.76 2.19
CA GLU A 250 -0.46 -10.17 1.86
C GLU A 250 -1.22 -10.46 3.17
N ILE A 251 -2.38 -9.82 3.36
CA ILE A 251 -3.19 -9.97 4.58
C ILE A 251 -4.67 -10.18 4.23
N ASP A 252 -5.12 -11.41 4.40
CA ASP A 252 -6.53 -11.77 4.42
C ASP A 252 -7.10 -11.75 5.83
N LYS A 253 -8.07 -10.88 6.09
CA LYS A 253 -8.68 -10.76 7.42
C LYS A 253 -10.19 -10.82 7.38
N VAL A 254 -10.76 -11.86 7.98
CA VAL A 254 -12.21 -12.08 8.07
C VAL A 254 -12.67 -12.08 9.53
N VAL A 255 -13.58 -11.17 9.87
CA VAL A 255 -14.25 -11.13 11.18
C VAL A 255 -15.76 -11.25 10.99
N GLY A 256 -16.34 -12.39 11.37
CA GLY A 256 -17.73 -12.74 11.07
C GLY A 256 -18.54 -13.10 12.31
N VAL A 257 -19.65 -12.39 12.55
CA VAL A 257 -20.49 -12.59 13.74
C VAL A 257 -21.94 -12.86 13.37
N LEU A 258 -22.55 -13.90 13.97
CA LEU A 258 -23.99 -14.13 13.96
C LEU A 258 -24.56 -14.26 15.39
N ALA A 259 -25.51 -13.40 15.76
CA ALA A 259 -26.16 -13.42 17.08
C ALA A 259 -27.69 -13.45 16.98
N VAL A 260 -28.30 -14.58 17.34
CA VAL A 260 -29.77 -14.78 17.30
C VAL A 260 -30.34 -15.05 18.69
N GLY A 261 -31.17 -14.14 19.21
CA GLY A 261 -31.84 -14.29 20.49
C GLY A 261 -33.32 -13.92 20.43
N GLY A 262 -34.21 -14.69 21.07
CA GLY A 262 -35.66 -14.44 20.97
C GLY A 262 -36.12 -13.03 21.41
N SER A 263 -35.47 -12.47 22.44
CA SER A 263 -35.68 -11.09 22.90
C SER A 263 -34.62 -10.14 22.37
N ALA A 264 -33.34 -10.49 22.48
CA ALA A 264 -32.23 -9.67 22.02
C ALA A 264 -31.14 -10.51 21.36
N GLY A 265 -30.71 -10.12 20.16
CA GLY A 265 -29.48 -10.60 19.53
C GLY A 265 -28.53 -9.43 19.36
N ILE A 266 -27.32 -9.54 19.91
CA ILE A 266 -26.29 -8.51 19.84
C ILE A 266 -25.03 -9.12 19.24
N GLY A 267 -24.63 -8.66 18.06
CA GLY A 267 -23.40 -9.03 17.38
C GLY A 267 -22.47 -7.82 17.25
N ALA A 268 -21.18 -8.01 17.45
CA ALA A 268 -20.17 -7.01 17.07
C ALA A 268 -18.94 -7.68 16.48
N ALA A 269 -18.52 -7.23 15.30
CA ALA A 269 -17.29 -7.62 14.63
C ALA A 269 -16.32 -6.43 14.56
N GLY A 270 -15.04 -6.64 14.86
CA GLY A 270 -14.02 -5.59 14.80
C GLY A 270 -12.73 -6.07 14.17
N ALA A 271 -12.20 -5.34 13.20
CA ALA A 271 -10.87 -5.57 12.64
C ALA A 271 -9.99 -4.35 12.85
N VAL A 272 -8.75 -4.59 13.29
CA VAL A 272 -7.68 -3.59 13.30
C VAL A 272 -6.47 -4.17 12.59
N THR A 273 -5.94 -3.43 11.63
CA THR A 273 -4.69 -3.72 10.93
C THR A 273 -3.80 -2.49 11.02
N ILE A 274 -2.62 -2.65 11.63
CA ILE A 274 -1.59 -1.62 11.73
C ILE A 274 -0.36 -2.20 11.05
N VAL A 275 0.15 -1.51 10.04
CA VAL A 275 1.31 -1.91 9.24
C VAL A 275 2.26 -0.73 9.18
N ASP A 276 3.50 -0.93 9.64
CA ASP A 276 4.59 0.03 9.55
C ASP A 276 5.79 -0.65 8.87
N LYS A 277 6.08 -0.26 7.63
CA LYS A 277 7.11 -0.91 6.79
C LYS A 277 8.19 0.05 6.33
N THR A 278 9.41 -0.45 6.27
CA THR A 278 10.56 0.27 5.74
C THR A 278 11.37 -0.64 4.83
N THR A 279 11.45 -0.28 3.54
CA THR A 279 12.20 -1.02 2.52
C THR A 279 13.28 -0.13 1.91
N GLU A 280 14.54 -0.38 2.23
CA GLU A 280 15.66 0.50 1.81
C GLU A 280 16.79 -0.25 1.10
N ALA A 281 17.16 0.24 -0.09
CA ALA A 281 18.36 -0.18 -0.78
C ALA A 281 19.31 0.99 -0.98
N PHE A 282 20.58 0.90 -0.58
CA PHE A 282 21.47 2.04 -0.74
C PHE A 282 22.97 1.75 -0.85
N ILE A 283 23.67 2.69 -1.47
CA ILE A 283 25.11 2.86 -1.31
C ILE A 283 25.34 3.89 -0.19
N GLY A 284 26.04 3.48 0.85
CA GLY A 284 26.29 4.29 2.04
C GLY A 284 27.12 5.54 1.74
N PRO A 285 27.06 6.56 2.62
CA PRO A 285 27.81 7.79 2.45
C PRO A 285 29.33 7.56 2.30
N ASN A 286 29.97 8.32 1.41
CA ASN A 286 31.39 8.23 1.06
C ASN A 286 31.92 6.81 0.68
N ALA A 287 31.05 5.85 0.39
CA ALA A 287 31.48 4.55 -0.13
C ALA A 287 31.94 4.66 -1.59
N THR A 288 32.96 3.88 -1.97
CA THR A 288 33.39 3.77 -3.37
C THR A 288 32.93 2.43 -3.95
N VAL A 289 32.07 2.48 -4.97
CA VAL A 289 31.49 1.30 -5.61
C VAL A 289 31.66 1.37 -7.12
N ILE A 290 32.19 0.28 -7.70
CA ILE A 290 32.47 0.17 -9.14
C ILE A 290 31.87 -1.14 -9.65
N GLY A 291 31.02 -1.05 -10.67
CA GLY A 291 30.51 -2.20 -11.41
C GLY A 291 30.76 -2.02 -12.89
N ASP A 292 31.80 -2.63 -13.44
CA ASP A 292 32.25 -2.40 -14.83
C ASP A 292 31.29 -2.94 -15.89
N GLY A 293 30.46 -3.93 -15.53
CA GLY A 293 29.49 -4.56 -16.43
C GLY A 293 30.12 -5.43 -17.53
N ASN A 294 31.35 -5.93 -17.37
CA ASN A 294 32.06 -6.69 -18.43
C ASN A 294 31.65 -8.16 -18.53
N THR A 295 30.68 -8.61 -17.74
CA THR A 295 30.31 -10.03 -17.59
C THR A 295 28.87 -10.26 -18.05
N THR A 296 28.29 -11.42 -17.76
CA THR A 296 26.85 -11.57 -17.91
C THR A 296 26.18 -10.65 -16.89
N GLY A 297 25.39 -9.67 -17.38
CA GLY A 297 24.66 -8.74 -16.54
C GLY A 297 23.71 -9.44 -15.57
N ILE A 298 23.30 -8.69 -14.54
CA ILE A 298 22.41 -9.16 -13.46
C ILE A 298 20.94 -8.91 -13.82
N THR A 299 20.02 -9.57 -13.10
CA THR A 299 18.61 -9.17 -13.09
C THR A 299 18.45 -8.08 -12.04
N VAL A 300 17.76 -6.99 -12.40
CA VAL A 300 17.49 -5.86 -11.50
C VAL A 300 16.02 -5.49 -11.60
N LYS A 301 15.42 -5.07 -10.49
CA LYS A 301 14.09 -4.47 -10.51
C LYS A 301 14.16 -3.12 -11.23
N THR A 302 13.13 -2.75 -11.99
CA THR A 302 13.12 -1.49 -12.77
C THR A 302 12.58 -0.29 -12.00
N GLY A 303 12.06 -0.52 -10.79
CA GLY A 303 11.25 0.46 -10.06
C GLY A 303 9.89 0.68 -10.71
N ASP A 304 9.25 -0.38 -11.18
CA ASP A 304 7.88 -0.37 -11.71
C ASP A 304 7.23 -1.74 -11.42
N PHE A 305 5.92 -1.89 -11.66
CA PHE A 305 5.18 -3.13 -11.45
C PHE A 305 4.47 -3.61 -12.72
N ASN A 306 4.40 -4.92 -12.91
CA ASN A 306 3.54 -5.54 -13.91
C ASN A 306 2.27 -6.03 -13.24
N PHE A 307 1.11 -5.59 -13.75
CA PHE A 307 -0.20 -6.01 -13.28
C PHE A 307 -0.82 -7.04 -14.20
N VAL A 308 -1.38 -8.09 -13.61
CA VAL A 308 -2.20 -9.09 -14.31
C VAL A 308 -3.57 -9.14 -13.63
N ASP A 309 -4.61 -8.79 -14.38
CA ASP A 309 -5.98 -8.92 -13.90
C ASP A 309 -6.32 -10.41 -13.69
N VAL A 310 -6.80 -10.71 -12.50
CA VAL A 310 -7.33 -12.00 -12.08
C VAL A 310 -8.85 -11.87 -12.09
N THR A 311 -9.52 -12.69 -12.90
CA THR A 311 -10.99 -12.80 -12.83
C THR A 311 -11.37 -13.48 -11.52
N ASP A 312 -11.52 -12.66 -10.49
CA ASP A 312 -12.14 -13.02 -9.25
C ASP A 312 -13.53 -12.36 -9.17
N SER A 313 -14.50 -13.10 -8.65
CA SER A 313 -15.90 -12.68 -8.66
C SER A 313 -16.68 -13.44 -7.62
N PHE A 314 -17.04 -12.74 -6.54
CA PHE A 314 -17.98 -13.25 -5.55
C PHE A 314 -19.38 -13.47 -6.18
N ASP A 315 -19.85 -14.73 -6.17
CA ASP A 315 -21.26 -15.05 -6.45
C ASP A 315 -22.04 -15.11 -5.13
N PRO A 316 -22.93 -14.13 -4.84
CA PRO A 316 -23.71 -14.11 -3.62
C PRO A 316 -24.68 -15.31 -3.47
N ASN A 317 -24.91 -16.08 -4.54
CA ASN A 317 -25.73 -17.30 -4.50
C ASN A 317 -24.93 -18.56 -4.17
N ALA A 318 -23.61 -18.46 -4.06
CA ALA A 318 -22.67 -19.53 -3.75
C ALA A 318 -21.70 -19.18 -2.60
N ALA A 319 -22.13 -18.30 -1.67
CA ALA A 319 -21.34 -17.81 -0.54
C ALA A 319 -20.88 -18.89 0.48
N GLU A 320 -21.28 -20.14 0.27
CA GLU A 320 -20.84 -21.36 0.99
C GLU A 320 -19.54 -21.95 0.41
N SER A 321 -18.89 -21.25 -0.52
CA SER A 321 -17.61 -21.62 -1.14
C SER A 321 -16.48 -20.64 -0.79
N GLU A 322 -16.73 -19.71 0.14
CA GLU A 322 -15.84 -18.57 0.44
C GLU A 322 -15.28 -18.68 1.87
N GLY A 323 -13.98 -18.47 2.02
CA GLY A 323 -13.29 -18.54 3.31
C GLY A 323 -13.17 -19.96 3.91
N VAL A 324 -12.55 -20.04 5.10
CA VAL A 324 -12.24 -21.32 5.75
C VAL A 324 -13.49 -22.03 6.29
N GLU A 325 -14.05 -22.96 5.50
CA GLU A 325 -15.16 -23.82 5.91
C GLU A 325 -14.70 -25.14 6.56
N ALA A 326 -15.48 -25.65 7.53
CA ALA A 326 -15.18 -26.93 8.21
C ALA A 326 -15.53 -28.19 7.39
N GLY A 327 -16.24 -28.05 6.27
CA GLY A 327 -16.77 -29.16 5.47
C GLY A 327 -15.84 -29.71 4.38
N ASP A 328 -14.93 -28.86 3.89
CA ASP A 328 -14.07 -29.13 2.72
C ASP A 328 -12.60 -29.40 3.10
N GLN A 329 -12.28 -29.47 4.39
CA GLN A 329 -10.92 -29.65 4.88
C GLN A 329 -10.42 -31.09 4.66
N ASP A 330 -9.29 -31.23 3.96
CA ASP A 330 -8.48 -32.46 3.97
C ASP A 330 -7.85 -32.61 5.37
N GLU A 331 -7.86 -33.81 5.94
CA GLU A 331 -7.18 -34.11 7.21
C GLU A 331 -5.65 -33.88 7.12
N ASN A 332 -5.11 -33.66 5.91
CA ASN A 332 -3.71 -33.35 5.61
C ASN A 332 -3.50 -31.94 5.00
N ALA A 333 -4.43 -31.00 5.17
CA ALA A 333 -4.25 -29.63 4.66
C ALA A 333 -2.96 -28.98 5.21
N ASP A 334 -2.16 -28.40 4.34
CA ASP A 334 -0.98 -27.56 4.66
C ASP A 334 -1.37 -26.07 4.68
N THR A 335 -0.48 -25.21 5.19
CA THR A 335 -0.68 -23.74 5.26
C THR A 335 -1.09 -23.14 3.93
N GLY A 336 -0.34 -23.40 2.86
CA GLY A 336 -0.65 -22.85 1.53
C GLY A 336 -2.05 -23.26 1.05
N SER A 337 -2.49 -24.49 1.32
CA SER A 337 -3.85 -24.93 1.00
C SER A 337 -4.91 -24.29 1.90
N MET A 338 -4.57 -23.94 3.14
CA MET A 338 -5.48 -23.24 4.07
C MET A 338 -5.56 -21.74 3.79
N ALA A 339 -4.45 -21.10 3.40
CA ALA A 339 -4.40 -19.72 2.94
C ALA A 339 -5.23 -19.55 1.67
N LEU A 340 -5.05 -20.43 0.68
CA LEU A 340 -5.83 -20.42 -0.57
C LEU A 340 -7.35 -20.61 -0.37
N VAL A 341 -7.78 -21.31 0.68
CA VAL A 341 -9.21 -21.44 1.03
C VAL A 341 -9.67 -20.27 1.92
N GLY A 342 -8.74 -19.59 2.60
CA GLY A 342 -8.97 -18.38 3.36
C GLY A 342 -9.21 -17.15 2.50
N GLU A 343 -8.62 -17.13 1.30
CA GLU A 343 -8.89 -16.18 0.23
C GLU A 343 -10.40 -15.99 0.03
N VAL A 344 -10.84 -14.74 -0.05
CA VAL A 344 -12.25 -14.38 -0.17
C VAL A 344 -12.48 -13.56 -1.41
N SER A 345 -13.39 -14.04 -2.26
CA SER A 345 -13.60 -13.37 -3.54
C SER A 345 -14.10 -11.93 -3.38
N LEU A 346 -13.64 -11.06 -4.28
CA LEU A 346 -14.03 -9.66 -4.31
C LEU A 346 -15.51 -9.47 -4.64
N PRO A 347 -16.23 -8.57 -3.94
CA PRO A 347 -17.59 -8.22 -4.30
C PRO A 347 -17.60 -7.56 -5.68
N THR A 348 -18.54 -7.95 -6.55
CA THR A 348 -18.67 -7.37 -7.89
C THR A 348 -19.80 -6.34 -7.98
N LEU A 349 -19.50 -5.14 -8.49
CA LEU A 349 -20.49 -4.15 -8.89
C LEU A 349 -20.30 -3.84 -10.36
N ASN A 350 -21.38 -3.81 -11.13
CA ASN A 350 -21.31 -3.44 -12.54
C ASN A 350 -21.21 -1.92 -12.69
N ASP A 351 -20.38 -1.47 -13.63
CA ASP A 351 -20.27 -0.08 -14.03
C ASP A 351 -21.66 0.44 -14.49
N PRO A 352 -22.18 1.51 -13.86
CA PRO A 352 -23.47 2.08 -14.22
C PRO A 352 -23.53 2.72 -15.62
N ASP A 353 -22.37 3.09 -16.21
CA ASP A 353 -22.29 3.72 -17.53
C ASP A 353 -22.08 2.72 -18.67
N ASP A 354 -21.81 1.45 -18.34
CA ASP A 354 -21.67 0.39 -19.32
C ASP A 354 -23.02 -0.26 -19.69
N GLU A 355 -23.59 0.17 -20.82
CA GLU A 355 -24.78 -0.45 -21.41
C GLU A 355 -24.58 -1.93 -21.78
N SER A 356 -23.33 -2.42 -21.87
CA SER A 356 -23.03 -3.82 -22.18
C SER A 356 -23.02 -4.73 -20.94
N GLY A 357 -22.97 -4.16 -19.72
CA GLY A 357 -22.98 -4.87 -18.45
C GLY A 357 -21.76 -5.76 -18.21
N THR A 358 -20.63 -5.42 -18.83
CA THR A 358 -19.36 -6.17 -18.76
C THR A 358 -18.28 -5.44 -17.97
N ALA A 359 -18.33 -4.12 -17.88
CA ALA A 359 -17.45 -3.31 -17.05
C ALA A 359 -17.94 -3.34 -15.59
N LYS A 360 -16.98 -3.34 -14.66
CA LYS A 360 -17.20 -3.38 -13.22
C LYS A 360 -16.71 -2.09 -12.57
N THR A 361 -17.41 -1.61 -11.55
CA THR A 361 -17.00 -0.49 -10.67
C THR A 361 -16.10 -0.96 -9.53
N THR A 362 -16.13 -2.24 -9.22
CA THR A 362 -15.19 -2.90 -8.30
C THR A 362 -13.96 -3.32 -9.08
N PRO A 363 -12.75 -3.24 -8.50
CA PRO A 363 -11.56 -3.83 -9.10
C PRO A 363 -11.79 -5.31 -9.42
N ASP A 364 -11.17 -5.79 -10.49
CA ASP A 364 -10.89 -7.22 -10.59
C ASP A 364 -9.75 -7.53 -9.60
N GLY A 365 -9.66 -8.77 -9.12
CA GLY A 365 -8.48 -9.19 -8.36
C GLY A 365 -7.24 -8.92 -9.23
N ARG A 366 -6.11 -8.59 -8.62
CA ARG A 366 -4.89 -8.33 -9.38
C ARG A 366 -3.74 -9.11 -8.78
N THR A 367 -2.85 -9.59 -9.64
CA THR A 367 -1.51 -9.99 -9.21
C THR A 367 -0.54 -8.93 -9.70
N ALA A 368 0.13 -8.28 -8.76
CA ALA A 368 1.26 -7.41 -9.06
C ALA A 368 2.56 -8.19 -8.92
N SER A 369 3.55 -7.81 -9.71
CA SER A 369 4.91 -8.33 -9.61
C SER A 369 5.88 -7.22 -9.96
N ALA A 370 6.92 -7.03 -9.16
CA ALA A 370 7.95 -6.03 -9.44
C ALA A 370 8.57 -6.31 -10.82
N ALA A 371 8.58 -5.30 -11.68
CA ALA A 371 9.09 -5.42 -13.04
C ALA A 371 10.62 -5.57 -13.03
N GLU A 372 11.13 -6.42 -13.92
CA GLU A 372 12.55 -6.78 -13.95
C GLU A 372 13.19 -6.56 -15.33
N THR A 373 14.45 -6.13 -15.32
CA THR A 373 15.31 -6.14 -16.50
C THR A 373 16.43 -7.16 -16.32
N ALA A 374 16.46 -8.16 -17.20
CA ALA A 374 17.52 -9.15 -17.22
C ALA A 374 18.74 -8.66 -18.03
N GLY A 375 19.94 -9.01 -17.56
CA GLY A 375 21.19 -8.69 -18.27
C GLY A 375 21.63 -7.23 -18.11
N PHE A 376 21.33 -6.61 -16.98
CA PHE A 376 21.77 -5.27 -16.63
C PHE A 376 23.29 -5.22 -16.39
N ASP A 377 23.98 -4.37 -17.14
CA ASP A 377 25.41 -4.12 -17.06
C ASP A 377 25.65 -2.83 -16.25
N GLY A 378 26.32 -2.90 -15.09
CA GLY A 378 26.70 -1.72 -14.30
C GLY A 378 26.36 -1.79 -12.81
N LEU A 379 25.89 -0.69 -12.22
CA LEU A 379 25.46 -0.61 -10.82
C LEU A 379 23.93 -0.43 -10.74
N ALA A 380 23.25 -1.26 -9.96
CA ALA A 380 21.83 -1.07 -9.64
C ALA A 380 21.60 -1.03 -8.13
N VAL A 381 20.73 -0.11 -7.70
CA VAL A 381 20.24 0.06 -6.33
C VAL A 381 18.73 0.12 -6.40
N THR A 382 18.03 -0.91 -5.91
CA THR A 382 16.59 -1.06 -6.14
C THR A 382 15.84 -1.41 -4.86
N ALA A 383 14.79 -0.66 -4.53
CA ALA A 383 13.91 -0.96 -3.41
C ALA A 383 12.48 -1.13 -3.93
N THR A 384 11.82 -2.23 -3.61
CA THR A 384 10.45 -2.54 -4.05
C THR A 384 9.61 -2.98 -2.86
N ASN A 385 8.39 -2.42 -2.78
CA ASN A 385 7.41 -2.80 -1.77
C ASN A 385 6.08 -3.11 -2.45
N GLN A 386 5.50 -4.26 -2.12
CA GLN A 386 4.17 -4.67 -2.53
C GLN A 386 3.33 -4.97 -1.28
N ASP A 387 2.16 -4.36 -1.21
CA ASP A 387 1.18 -4.55 -0.14
C ASP A 387 -0.15 -4.96 -0.75
N ASP A 388 -0.70 -6.06 -0.23
CA ASP A 388 -2.07 -6.49 -0.46
C ASP A 388 -2.77 -6.72 0.88
N ILE A 389 -3.86 -5.97 1.12
CA ILE A 389 -4.55 -5.98 2.41
C ILE A 389 -6.06 -6.03 2.21
N GLU A 390 -6.65 -7.15 2.60
CA GLU A 390 -8.07 -7.39 2.56
C GLU A 390 -8.68 -7.57 3.95
N VAL A 391 -9.64 -6.71 4.27
CA VAL A 391 -10.28 -6.69 5.59
C VAL A 391 -11.79 -6.73 5.48
N PHE A 392 -12.38 -7.86 5.87
CA PHE A 392 -13.81 -8.10 5.89
C PHE A 392 -14.34 -8.18 7.32
N THR A 393 -15.25 -7.28 7.68
CA THR A 393 -15.96 -7.28 8.96
C THR A 393 -17.46 -7.36 8.76
N MET A 394 -18.07 -8.47 9.20
CA MET A 394 -19.49 -8.73 9.03
C MET A 394 -20.17 -9.05 10.34
N SER A 395 -21.32 -8.40 10.60
CA SER A 395 -22.15 -8.70 11.77
C SER A 395 -23.62 -8.85 11.43
N LEU A 396 -24.21 -9.97 11.85
CA LEU A 396 -25.62 -10.29 11.68
C LEU A 396 -26.27 -10.48 13.05
N ALA A 397 -27.41 -9.84 13.28
CA ALA A 397 -28.14 -9.93 14.53
C ALA A 397 -29.65 -10.10 14.34
N GLY A 398 -30.25 -10.98 15.15
CA GLY A 398 -31.67 -11.32 15.08
C GLY A 398 -32.34 -11.38 16.47
N GLY A 399 -33.55 -10.81 16.60
CA GLY A 399 -34.35 -10.92 17.83
C GLY A 399 -35.55 -9.97 17.87
N THR A 400 -36.16 -9.74 19.05
CA THR A 400 -37.09 -8.60 19.18
C THR A 400 -36.32 -7.28 19.11
N VAL A 401 -35.11 -7.26 19.66
CA VAL A 401 -34.09 -6.23 19.44
C VAL A 401 -32.89 -6.91 18.78
N GLY A 402 -32.58 -6.53 17.54
CA GLY A 402 -31.37 -6.95 16.84
C GLY A 402 -30.38 -5.79 16.78
N ILE A 403 -29.16 -5.99 17.27
CA ILE A 403 -28.08 -5.01 17.19
C ILE A 403 -26.88 -5.69 16.54
N ALA A 404 -26.49 -5.25 15.35
CA ALA A 404 -25.30 -5.69 14.65
C ALA A 404 -24.34 -4.50 14.52
N ILE A 405 -23.07 -4.68 14.84
CA ILE A 405 -22.05 -3.62 14.77
C ILE A 405 -20.85 -4.19 14.00
N SER A 406 -20.33 -3.45 13.04
CA SER A 406 -19.04 -3.76 12.41
C SER A 406 -18.14 -2.53 12.42
N ALA A 407 -16.84 -2.76 12.61
CA ALA A 407 -15.83 -1.71 12.56
C ALA A 407 -14.52 -2.25 11.97
N GLY A 408 -14.04 -1.65 10.89
CA GLY A 408 -12.69 -1.84 10.35
C GLY A 408 -11.84 -0.59 10.58
N VAL A 409 -10.61 -0.77 11.05
CA VAL A 409 -9.61 0.31 11.15
C VAL A 409 -8.29 -0.19 10.59
N ASN A 410 -7.83 0.45 9.52
CA ASN A 410 -6.58 0.11 8.85
C ASN A 410 -5.67 1.34 8.89
N VAL A 411 -4.46 1.18 9.41
CA VAL A 411 -3.43 2.23 9.44
C VAL A 411 -2.18 1.65 8.82
N ILE A 412 -1.86 2.11 7.61
CA ILE A 412 -0.71 1.64 6.84
C ILE A 412 0.26 2.81 6.67
N ASN A 413 1.50 2.59 7.07
CA ASN A 413 2.63 3.47 6.81
C ASN A 413 3.72 2.67 6.09
N THR A 414 4.05 3.05 4.87
CA THR A 414 5.09 2.38 4.07
C THR A 414 6.11 3.39 3.57
N ASP A 415 7.38 3.16 3.91
CA ASP A 415 8.52 3.97 3.48
C ASP A 415 9.46 3.11 2.60
N THR A 416 9.52 3.40 1.30
CA THR A 416 10.35 2.69 0.31
C THR A 416 11.40 3.63 -0.28
N ALA A 417 12.69 3.33 -0.15
CA ALA A 417 13.75 4.21 -0.61
C ALA A 417 14.94 3.50 -1.28
N ALA A 418 15.38 4.04 -2.41
CA ALA A 418 16.58 3.61 -3.11
C ALA A 418 17.54 4.78 -3.33
N PHE A 419 18.78 4.72 -2.84
CA PHE A 419 19.65 5.89 -2.95
C PHE A 419 21.15 5.64 -2.99
N VAL A 420 21.87 6.63 -3.51
CA VAL A 420 23.32 6.76 -3.39
C VAL A 420 23.62 7.87 -2.38
N GLY A 421 24.21 7.51 -1.24
CA GLY A 421 24.38 8.38 -0.08
C GLY A 421 25.40 9.51 -0.27
N ALA A 422 25.37 10.49 0.64
CA ALA A 422 26.16 11.70 0.52
C ALA A 422 27.66 11.43 0.33
N GLY A 423 28.26 12.10 -0.66
CA GLY A 423 29.69 11.97 -0.97
C GLY A 423 30.13 10.60 -1.51
N ALA A 424 29.23 9.65 -1.75
CA ALA A 424 29.58 8.36 -2.33
C ALA A 424 30.15 8.52 -3.75
N GLU A 425 31.04 7.60 -4.13
CA GLU A 425 31.74 7.58 -5.42
C GLU A 425 31.34 6.32 -6.20
N VAL A 426 30.53 6.49 -7.24
CA VAL A 426 30.06 5.42 -8.11
C VAL A 426 30.72 5.54 -9.48
N ASN A 427 31.44 4.48 -9.89
CA ASN A 427 32.05 4.35 -11.22
C ASN A 427 32.90 5.57 -11.63
N THR A 428 33.62 6.20 -10.69
CA THR A 428 34.42 7.41 -10.95
C THR A 428 35.55 7.20 -11.96
N ASP A 429 35.94 5.95 -12.20
CA ASP A 429 36.85 5.53 -13.26
C ASP A 429 36.12 4.61 -14.25
N LEU A 430 35.91 5.09 -15.48
CA LEU A 430 35.26 4.32 -16.56
C LEU A 430 36.27 3.53 -17.41
N THR A 431 37.55 3.47 -17.01
CA THR A 431 38.57 2.78 -17.81
C THR A 431 38.36 1.27 -17.79
N GLY A 432 37.99 0.73 -18.96
CA GLY A 432 37.73 -0.72 -19.09
C GLY A 432 36.29 -1.12 -18.76
N ALA A 433 35.39 -0.16 -18.47
CA ALA A 433 33.97 -0.41 -18.34
C ALA A 433 33.34 -0.85 -19.68
N ASN A 434 32.26 -1.65 -19.59
CA ASN A 434 31.42 -2.00 -20.73
C ASN A 434 30.76 -0.73 -21.29
N SER A 435 30.60 -0.65 -22.61
CA SER A 435 29.88 0.46 -23.26
C SER A 435 28.42 0.58 -22.83
N ASN A 436 27.82 -0.50 -22.30
CA ASN A 436 26.46 -0.54 -21.78
C ASN A 436 26.38 -0.26 -20.27
N GLN A 437 27.51 -0.06 -19.59
CA GLN A 437 27.54 0.18 -18.13
C GLN A 437 26.64 1.36 -17.78
N SER A 438 25.59 1.07 -17.02
CA SER A 438 24.57 2.03 -16.58
C SER A 438 24.50 2.08 -15.06
N VAL A 439 23.93 3.16 -14.53
CA VAL A 439 23.57 3.27 -13.11
C VAL A 439 22.05 3.37 -13.01
N HIS A 440 21.44 2.50 -12.22
CA HIS A 440 20.00 2.48 -12.00
C HIS A 440 19.71 2.58 -10.50
N ILE A 441 18.96 3.61 -10.10
CA ILE A 441 18.54 3.85 -8.72
C ILE A 441 17.01 3.93 -8.76
N ALA A 442 16.35 2.96 -8.16
CA ALA A 442 14.91 2.79 -8.38
C ALA A 442 14.16 2.37 -7.12
N ALA A 443 13.17 3.17 -6.74
CA ALA A 443 12.24 2.84 -5.66
C ALA A 443 10.84 2.65 -6.25
N ALA A 444 10.15 1.59 -5.87
CA ALA A 444 8.76 1.41 -6.26
C ALA A 444 7.88 0.87 -5.14
N ASN A 445 6.65 1.38 -5.07
CA ASN A 445 5.64 1.00 -4.12
C ASN A 445 4.34 0.65 -4.84
N ASP A 446 3.80 -0.53 -4.56
CA ASP A 446 2.47 -0.95 -4.99
C ASP A 446 1.61 -1.28 -3.77
N PHE A 447 0.39 -0.76 -3.73
CA PHE A 447 -0.52 -0.93 -2.60
C PHE A 447 -1.93 -1.24 -3.09
N TYR A 448 -2.40 -2.46 -2.82
CA TYR A 448 -3.79 -2.89 -2.99
C TYR A 448 -4.47 -2.95 -1.63
N HIS A 449 -5.68 -2.43 -1.52
CA HIS A 449 -6.44 -2.51 -0.27
C HIS A 449 -7.93 -2.62 -0.49
N VAL A 450 -8.51 -3.67 0.08
CA VAL A 450 -9.94 -3.90 0.12
C VAL A 450 -10.41 -3.89 1.56
N ALA A 451 -11.37 -3.04 1.89
CA ALA A 451 -12.02 -3.09 3.19
C ALA A 451 -13.54 -3.09 3.08
N VAL A 452 -14.17 -4.06 3.73
CA VAL A 452 -15.61 -4.23 3.76
C VAL A 452 -16.10 -4.27 5.20
N ALA A 453 -16.95 -3.32 5.58
CA ALA A 453 -17.65 -3.33 6.86
C ALA A 453 -19.16 -3.43 6.65
N GLY A 454 -19.74 -4.59 6.95
CA GLY A 454 -21.14 -4.91 6.69
C GLY A 454 -21.92 -5.26 7.95
N THR A 455 -23.15 -4.74 8.08
CA THR A 455 -24.08 -5.17 9.15
C THR A 455 -25.49 -5.43 8.65
N LEU A 456 -26.14 -6.43 9.27
CA LEU A 456 -27.55 -6.73 9.09
C LEU A 456 -28.24 -7.00 10.44
N ALA A 457 -29.23 -6.17 10.80
CA ALA A 457 -30.01 -6.35 12.01
C ALA A 457 -31.51 -6.53 11.73
N VAL A 458 -32.11 -7.63 12.22
CA VAL A 458 -33.52 -7.95 12.03
C VAL A 458 -34.23 -8.08 13.39
N GLY A 459 -35.28 -7.28 13.61
CA GLY A 459 -36.12 -7.39 14.80
C GLY A 459 -37.28 -6.41 14.86
N ALA A 460 -37.98 -6.29 15.99
CA ALA A 460 -38.91 -5.16 16.18
C ALA A 460 -38.15 -3.83 16.24
N VAL A 461 -36.98 -3.83 16.87
CA VAL A 461 -35.95 -2.77 16.76
C VAL A 461 -34.71 -3.40 16.13
N GLY A 462 -34.30 -2.93 14.96
CA GLY A 462 -33.05 -3.30 14.29
C GLY A 462 -32.08 -2.12 14.29
N VAL A 463 -30.85 -2.33 14.74
CA VAL A 463 -29.78 -1.32 14.76
C VAL A 463 -28.53 -1.92 14.12
N ALA A 464 -28.06 -1.32 13.03
CA ALA A 464 -26.99 -1.84 12.18
C ALA A 464 -26.02 -0.72 11.76
N PRO A 465 -25.18 -0.18 12.66
CA PRO A 465 -24.07 0.68 12.28
C PRO A 465 -22.87 -0.13 11.77
N ALA A 466 -22.29 0.31 10.66
CA ALA A 466 -20.99 -0.10 10.16
C ALA A 466 -20.06 1.11 10.07
N ALA A 467 -18.79 0.92 10.42
CA ALA A 467 -17.74 1.92 10.22
C ALA A 467 -16.51 1.27 9.59
N ASP A 468 -15.89 1.93 8.63
CA ASP A 468 -14.64 1.52 8.04
C ASP A 468 -13.74 2.73 7.85
N VAL A 469 -12.51 2.65 8.35
CA VAL A 469 -11.55 3.76 8.32
C VAL A 469 -10.21 3.22 7.86
N SER A 470 -9.71 3.72 6.74
CA SER A 470 -8.37 3.44 6.26
C SER A 470 -7.56 4.73 6.18
N VAL A 471 -6.40 4.73 6.83
CA VAL A 471 -5.40 5.80 6.80
C VAL A 471 -4.13 5.24 6.20
N LEU A 472 -3.79 5.71 5.01
CA LEU A 472 -2.67 5.24 4.21
C LEU A 472 -1.64 6.37 4.13
N LYS A 473 -0.38 6.04 4.40
CA LYS A 473 0.75 6.96 4.22
C LYS A 473 1.87 6.22 3.51
N ASN A 474 2.08 6.56 2.24
CA ASN A 474 3.09 5.93 1.40
C ASN A 474 4.17 6.95 1.04
N ARG A 475 5.43 6.55 1.13
CA ARG A 475 6.57 7.38 0.75
C ARG A 475 7.53 6.57 -0.10
N THR A 476 7.73 7.00 -1.34
CA THR A 476 8.60 6.36 -2.32
C THR A 476 9.67 7.34 -2.77
N GLU A 477 10.94 7.07 -2.45
CA GLU A 477 12.04 8.00 -2.72
C GLU A 477 13.20 7.34 -3.47
N ALA A 478 13.60 7.93 -4.59
CA ALA A 478 14.80 7.53 -5.31
C ALA A 478 15.75 8.73 -5.47
N TYR A 479 16.99 8.63 -4.98
CA TYR A 479 17.86 9.81 -5.05
C TYR A 479 19.36 9.54 -5.10
N VAL A 480 20.07 10.50 -5.69
CA VAL A 480 21.52 10.68 -5.51
C VAL A 480 21.70 11.81 -4.51
N ASP A 481 22.28 11.53 -3.36
CA ASP A 481 22.40 12.49 -2.26
C ASP A 481 23.52 13.52 -2.49
N SER A 482 23.57 14.52 -1.61
CA SER A 482 24.44 15.68 -1.69
C SER A 482 25.93 15.32 -1.83
N GLY A 483 26.59 15.95 -2.80
CA GLY A 483 28.02 15.78 -3.06
C GLY A 483 28.43 14.40 -3.58
N ALA A 484 27.50 13.46 -3.81
CA ALA A 484 27.82 12.17 -4.43
C ALA A 484 28.29 12.36 -5.88
N THR A 485 29.14 11.45 -6.35
CA THR A 485 29.63 11.42 -7.74
C THR A 485 29.23 10.10 -8.38
N VAL A 486 28.46 10.16 -9.47
CA VAL A 486 27.89 8.99 -10.15
C VAL A 486 28.14 9.09 -11.65
N PHE A 487 28.97 8.20 -12.19
CA PHE A 487 29.23 8.15 -13.64
C PHE A 487 28.74 6.84 -14.28
N ALA A 488 28.41 6.90 -15.56
CA ALA A 488 28.04 5.75 -16.38
C ALA A 488 28.56 5.91 -17.80
N ALA A 489 28.99 4.80 -18.42
CA ALA A 489 29.37 4.79 -19.83
C ALA A 489 28.14 4.97 -20.75
N ASN A 490 26.99 4.43 -20.35
CA ASN A 490 25.70 4.57 -21.03
C ASN A 490 24.77 5.48 -20.22
N ASP A 491 23.82 4.95 -19.44
CA ASP A 491 22.73 5.76 -18.86
C ASP A 491 22.81 5.86 -17.33
N VAL A 492 22.26 6.95 -16.78
CA VAL A 492 21.94 7.06 -15.34
C VAL A 492 20.44 7.28 -15.18
N ALA A 493 19.77 6.43 -14.42
CA ALA A 493 18.34 6.56 -14.13
C ALA A 493 18.10 6.60 -12.62
N VAL A 494 17.32 7.60 -12.19
CA VAL A 494 16.82 7.78 -10.82
C VAL A 494 15.29 7.81 -10.90
N THR A 495 14.64 6.77 -10.41
CA THR A 495 13.20 6.51 -10.66
C THR A 495 12.46 6.20 -9.36
N ALA A 496 11.38 6.93 -9.08
CA ALA A 496 10.45 6.65 -8.00
C ALA A 496 9.03 6.44 -8.56
N VAL A 497 8.41 5.29 -8.32
CA VAL A 497 7.06 4.98 -8.83
C VAL A 497 6.17 4.47 -7.71
N ALA A 498 4.99 5.07 -7.55
CA ALA A 498 3.97 4.62 -6.60
C ALA A 498 2.67 4.29 -7.34
N SER A 499 2.02 3.19 -6.95
CA SER A 499 0.69 2.81 -7.42
C SER A 499 -0.17 2.39 -6.23
N GLU A 500 -1.37 2.98 -6.11
CA GLU A 500 -2.35 2.61 -5.10
C GLU A 500 -3.71 2.32 -5.71
N GLU A 501 -4.32 1.20 -5.33
CA GLU A 501 -5.71 0.89 -5.65
C GLU A 501 -6.48 0.50 -4.38
N THR A 502 -7.57 1.22 -4.12
CA THR A 502 -8.38 1.01 -2.91
C THR A 502 -9.85 0.76 -3.24
N LEU A 503 -10.45 -0.22 -2.58
CA LEU A 503 -11.89 -0.45 -2.55
C LEU A 503 -12.38 -0.50 -1.09
N MET A 504 -13.21 0.47 -0.72
CA MET A 504 -13.84 0.49 0.60
C MET A 504 -15.35 0.42 0.49
N VAL A 505 -15.97 -0.51 1.22
CA VAL A 505 -17.42 -0.73 1.22
C VAL A 505 -17.95 -0.81 2.64
N GLY A 506 -18.63 0.24 3.09
CA GLY A 506 -19.36 0.24 4.36
C GLY A 506 -20.86 0.10 4.14
N PHE A 507 -21.54 -0.84 4.79
CA PHE A 507 -23.00 -0.88 4.76
C PHE A 507 -23.69 -1.31 6.05
N GLY A 508 -24.82 -0.64 6.33
CA GLY A 508 -25.65 -0.89 7.50
C GLY A 508 -27.11 -1.10 7.14
N ILE A 509 -27.59 -2.35 7.25
CA ILE A 509 -28.95 -2.75 6.89
C ILE A 509 -29.75 -3.13 8.13
N ALA A 510 -30.88 -2.46 8.36
CA ALA A 510 -31.78 -2.74 9.48
C ALA A 510 -33.22 -2.96 9.01
N ALA A 511 -33.90 -3.95 9.57
CA ALA A 511 -35.30 -4.26 9.27
C ALA A 511 -36.12 -4.48 10.54
N GLY A 512 -37.29 -3.81 10.66
CA GLY A 512 -38.11 -3.88 11.87
C GLY A 512 -39.18 -2.82 12.04
N THR A 513 -39.96 -2.84 13.13
CA THR A 513 -40.87 -1.71 13.43
C THR A 513 -40.11 -0.39 13.57
N VAL A 514 -38.89 -0.43 14.11
CA VAL A 514 -37.89 0.63 14.05
C VAL A 514 -36.63 0.04 13.46
N GLY A 515 -36.16 0.57 12.32
CA GLY A 515 -34.88 0.22 11.71
C GLY A 515 -33.94 1.42 11.76
N ILE A 516 -32.71 1.21 12.21
CA ILE A 516 -31.63 2.21 12.20
C ILE A 516 -30.43 1.59 11.51
N GLY A 517 -30.17 2.03 10.28
CA GLY A 517 -28.98 1.66 9.50
C GLY A 517 -28.00 2.82 9.49
N GLY A 518 -26.72 2.52 9.67
CA GLY A 518 -25.64 3.49 9.65
C GLY A 518 -24.44 2.98 8.89
N ALA A 519 -23.81 3.82 8.06
CA ALA A 519 -22.54 3.52 7.43
C ALA A 519 -21.62 4.75 7.50
N VAL A 520 -20.37 4.55 7.92
CA VAL A 520 -19.32 5.55 7.83
C VAL A 520 -18.12 4.91 7.14
N THR A 521 -17.68 5.45 6.01
CA THR A 521 -16.46 4.98 5.33
C THR A 521 -15.54 6.17 5.14
N VAL A 522 -14.31 6.06 5.63
CA VAL A 522 -13.32 7.16 5.61
C VAL A 522 -12.01 6.65 5.03
N LEU A 523 -11.65 7.17 3.87
CA LEU A 523 -10.34 6.97 3.25
C LEU A 523 -9.51 8.24 3.41
N THR A 524 -8.31 8.09 3.99
CA THR A 524 -7.27 9.13 3.93
C THR A 524 -6.03 8.53 3.29
N VAL A 525 -5.51 9.17 2.25
CA VAL A 525 -4.27 8.78 1.57
C VAL A 525 -3.32 9.97 1.59
N ASN A 526 -2.08 9.72 1.99
CA ASN A 526 -0.99 10.67 1.94
C ASN A 526 0.20 10.04 1.22
N ASN A 527 0.47 10.46 -0.02
CA ASN A 527 1.57 9.93 -0.80
C ASN A 527 2.66 10.97 -1.02
N ILE A 528 3.90 10.54 -0.87
CA ILE A 528 5.09 11.31 -1.24
C ILE A 528 5.90 10.46 -2.21
N THR A 529 6.06 10.94 -3.44
CA THR A 529 6.82 10.21 -4.47
C THR A 529 7.87 11.12 -5.09
N HIS A 530 9.12 10.99 -4.63
CA HIS A 530 10.21 11.91 -4.97
C HIS A 530 11.37 11.21 -5.67
N ALA A 531 11.81 11.77 -6.81
CA ALA A 531 13.03 11.38 -7.49
C ALA A 531 13.97 12.58 -7.63
N ASN A 532 15.22 12.48 -7.17
CA ASN A 532 16.12 13.64 -7.26
C ASN A 532 17.62 13.37 -7.38
N ILE A 533 18.31 14.38 -7.92
CA ILE A 533 19.76 14.53 -7.84
C ILE A 533 20.04 15.68 -6.85
N GLY A 534 20.72 15.37 -5.76
CA GLY A 534 20.90 16.23 -4.59
C GLY A 534 21.94 17.34 -4.76
N ASN A 535 21.97 18.24 -3.78
CA ASN A 535 22.77 19.46 -3.86
C ASN A 535 24.28 19.17 -4.01
N GLY A 536 24.89 19.76 -5.04
CA GLY A 536 26.31 19.60 -5.34
C GLY A 536 26.72 18.20 -5.83
N ALA A 537 25.77 17.31 -6.12
CA ALA A 537 26.07 16.01 -6.73
C ALA A 537 26.62 16.17 -8.16
N GLN A 538 27.47 15.24 -8.59
CA GLN A 538 28.05 15.19 -9.92
C GLN A 538 27.59 13.92 -10.63
N VAL A 539 26.77 14.05 -11.66
CA VAL A 539 26.22 12.93 -12.43
C VAL A 539 26.65 13.06 -13.89
N ALA A 540 27.23 12.01 -14.48
CA ALA A 540 27.61 12.02 -15.89
C ALA A 540 27.29 10.70 -16.59
N ALA A 541 26.69 10.79 -17.77
CA ALA A 541 26.28 9.67 -18.60
C ALA A 541 26.74 9.88 -20.04
N GLY A 542 27.35 8.86 -20.65
CA GLY A 542 27.66 8.87 -22.08
C GLY A 542 26.41 8.81 -22.97
N GLY A 543 25.31 8.29 -22.43
CA GLY A 543 23.95 8.31 -22.96
C GLY A 543 23.09 9.33 -22.23
N ASP A 544 21.99 8.86 -21.65
CA ASP A 544 20.92 9.69 -21.10
C ASP A 544 20.97 9.76 -19.55
N VAL A 545 20.40 10.83 -18.99
CA VAL A 545 20.12 10.94 -17.55
C VAL A 545 18.62 11.10 -17.36
N LEU A 546 18.00 10.21 -16.58
CA LEU A 546 16.58 10.25 -16.22
C LEU A 546 16.43 10.51 -14.72
N VAL A 547 15.61 11.50 -14.37
CA VAL A 547 15.07 11.70 -13.02
C VAL A 547 13.55 11.66 -13.14
N PHE A 548 12.92 10.61 -12.64
CA PHE A 548 11.51 10.31 -12.91
C PHE A 548 10.74 9.97 -11.64
N ALA A 549 9.62 10.67 -11.41
CA ALA A 549 8.68 10.38 -10.33
C ALA A 549 7.28 10.16 -10.91
N ALA A 550 6.59 9.08 -10.54
CA ALA A 550 5.22 8.81 -10.97
C ALA A 550 4.37 8.26 -9.82
N ASP A 551 3.13 8.73 -9.68
CA ASP A 551 2.24 8.34 -8.59
C ASP A 551 0.79 8.19 -9.09
N ASP A 552 0.29 6.97 -9.18
CA ASP A 552 -1.06 6.66 -9.68
C ASP A 552 -1.96 6.14 -8.55
N THR A 553 -3.10 6.81 -8.32
CA THR A 553 -4.04 6.41 -7.26
C THR A 553 -5.45 6.22 -7.78
N LYS A 554 -5.99 5.03 -7.56
CA LYS A 554 -7.40 4.68 -7.81
C LYS A 554 -8.13 4.43 -6.49
N ALA A 555 -9.24 5.14 -6.26
CA ALA A 555 -9.98 5.02 -5.02
C ALA A 555 -11.49 4.89 -5.22
N ASN A 556 -12.03 3.75 -4.79
CA ASN A 556 -13.44 3.44 -4.81
C ASN A 556 -13.99 3.39 -3.38
N VAL A 557 -14.78 4.38 -2.97
CA VAL A 557 -15.39 4.44 -1.64
C VAL A 557 -16.91 4.38 -1.75
N ILE A 558 -17.49 3.39 -1.10
CA ILE A 558 -18.93 3.10 -1.12
C ILE A 558 -19.45 3.01 0.31
N SER A 559 -20.42 3.85 0.64
CA SER A 559 -21.08 3.83 1.95
C SER A 559 -22.59 3.75 1.79
N GLY A 560 -23.23 2.71 2.31
CA GLY A 560 -24.66 2.46 2.13
C GLY A 560 -25.40 2.18 3.43
N ALA A 561 -26.41 2.98 3.77
CA ALA A 561 -27.32 2.64 4.86
C ALA A 561 -28.73 2.36 4.33
N LEU A 562 -29.37 1.28 4.79
CA LEU A 562 -30.77 0.97 4.48
C LEU A 562 -31.54 0.55 5.73
N ALA A 563 -32.63 1.26 6.02
CA ALA A 563 -33.50 0.96 7.15
C ALA A 563 -34.96 0.81 6.72
N GLY A 564 -35.55 -0.36 6.99
CA GLY A 564 -36.94 -0.67 6.65
C GLY A 564 -37.86 -0.90 7.87
N GLY A 565 -39.07 -0.32 7.81
CA GLY A 565 -40.28 -0.75 8.53
C GLY A 565 -41.21 0.37 9.02
N LEU A 566 -41.69 0.48 10.27
CA LEU A 566 -42.64 1.59 10.58
C LEU A 566 -41.92 2.94 10.73
N VAL A 567 -40.78 2.93 11.41
CA VAL A 567 -39.81 4.03 11.46
C VAL A 567 -38.50 3.53 10.86
N GLY A 568 -38.04 4.14 9.77
CA GLY A 568 -36.76 3.81 9.14
C GLY A 568 -35.81 5.00 9.16
N ILE A 569 -34.63 4.84 9.75
CA ILE A 569 -33.57 5.86 9.81
C ILE A 569 -32.34 5.30 9.10
N GLY A 570 -31.97 5.90 7.97
CA GLY A 570 -30.71 5.62 7.28
C GLY A 570 -29.76 6.82 7.41
N ALA A 571 -28.53 6.58 7.85
CA ALA A 571 -27.48 7.59 7.88
C ALA A 571 -26.22 7.06 7.22
N SER A 572 -25.66 7.79 6.24
CA SER A 572 -24.44 7.37 5.55
C SER A 572 -23.47 8.53 5.41
N VAL A 573 -22.19 8.27 5.67
CA VAL A 573 -21.11 9.24 5.52
C VAL A 573 -19.97 8.59 4.76
N GLY A 574 -19.61 9.14 3.61
CA GLY A 574 -18.41 8.79 2.87
C GLY A 574 -17.43 9.95 2.89
N VAL A 575 -16.17 9.68 3.19
CA VAL A 575 -15.09 10.69 3.18
C VAL A 575 -13.89 10.14 2.43
N ILE A 576 -13.41 10.92 1.46
CA ILE A 576 -12.13 10.72 0.79
C ILE A 576 -11.30 11.98 1.03
N SER A 577 -10.09 11.79 1.54
CA SER A 577 -9.06 12.83 1.64
C SER A 577 -7.78 12.31 1.00
N LEU A 578 -7.38 12.91 -0.10
CA LEU A 578 -6.16 12.58 -0.83
C LEU A 578 -5.20 13.77 -0.75
N ASP A 579 -3.99 13.53 -0.25
CA ASP A 579 -2.87 14.48 -0.22
C ASP A 579 -1.69 13.82 -0.93
N LYS A 580 -1.24 14.37 -2.06
CA LYS A 580 -0.17 13.80 -2.89
C LYS A 580 0.90 14.85 -3.19
N ASP A 581 2.16 14.46 -3.05
CA ASP A 581 3.32 15.26 -3.46
C ASP A 581 4.25 14.41 -4.33
N THR A 582 4.16 14.63 -5.64
CA THR A 582 4.97 13.93 -6.63
C THR A 582 5.98 14.90 -7.23
N SER A 583 7.27 14.66 -7.02
CA SER A 583 8.30 15.58 -7.49
C SER A 583 9.52 14.90 -8.10
N ALA A 584 10.01 15.48 -9.21
CA ALA A 584 11.25 15.10 -9.85
C ALA A 584 12.15 16.31 -9.95
N PHE A 585 13.37 16.28 -9.40
CA PHE A 585 14.19 17.48 -9.41
C PHE A 585 15.70 17.27 -9.41
N ILE A 586 16.40 18.31 -9.84
CA ILE A 586 17.85 18.45 -9.66
C ILE A 586 18.06 19.63 -8.72
N ASP A 587 18.66 19.38 -7.57
CA ASP A 587 18.86 20.36 -6.52
C ASP A 587 20.04 21.29 -6.81
N ASP A 588 20.20 22.33 -6.00
CA ASP A 588 21.15 23.42 -6.20
C ASP A 588 22.59 22.93 -6.38
N ASN A 589 23.39 23.69 -7.14
CA ASN A 589 24.83 23.45 -7.33
C ASN A 589 25.22 22.10 -7.95
N ALA A 590 24.27 21.24 -8.34
CA ALA A 590 24.57 19.97 -9.01
C ALA A 590 25.21 20.18 -10.39
N VAL A 591 25.99 19.20 -10.82
CA VAL A 591 26.59 19.14 -12.16
C VAL A 591 26.07 17.87 -12.83
N VAL A 592 25.35 18.01 -13.95
CA VAL A 592 24.77 16.87 -14.66
C VAL A 592 25.15 16.95 -16.13
N ASP A 593 25.86 15.94 -16.63
CA ASP A 593 26.24 15.82 -18.03
C ASP A 593 25.60 14.57 -18.66
N ALA A 594 24.59 14.76 -19.51
CA ALA A 594 23.86 13.70 -20.22
C ALA A 594 24.13 13.83 -21.71
N LYS A 595 25.05 13.05 -22.29
CA LYS A 595 25.56 13.26 -23.65
C LYS A 595 24.57 12.89 -24.76
N GLY A 596 23.50 12.15 -24.45
CA GLY A 596 22.41 11.82 -25.36
C GLY A 596 22.75 10.75 -26.41
N ALA A 597 23.81 9.95 -26.21
CA ALA A 597 24.05 8.78 -27.06
C ALA A 597 23.06 7.65 -26.72
N GLY A 598 23.02 6.60 -27.54
CA GLY A 598 22.16 5.43 -27.28
C GLY A 598 20.78 5.51 -27.93
N THR A 599 19.79 4.85 -27.33
CA THR A 599 18.44 4.65 -27.90
C THR A 599 17.41 5.69 -27.51
N GLY A 600 17.71 6.53 -26.52
CA GLY A 600 16.78 7.55 -26.03
C GLY A 600 15.80 6.98 -25.00
N LEU A 601 15.27 7.89 -24.18
CA LEU A 601 14.25 7.65 -23.16
C LEU A 601 12.86 7.75 -23.79
N ALA A 602 12.08 6.67 -23.74
CA ALA A 602 10.72 6.63 -24.29
C ALA A 602 9.67 7.16 -23.30
N ASN A 603 8.45 7.39 -23.77
CA ASN A 603 7.28 7.78 -22.96
C ASN A 603 7.43 9.10 -22.18
N ILE A 604 8.31 9.99 -22.64
CA ILE A 604 8.51 11.31 -22.02
C ILE A 604 7.43 12.26 -22.50
N LEU A 605 6.91 13.11 -21.60
CA LEU A 605 5.84 14.05 -21.90
C LEU A 605 6.27 15.06 -22.99
N SER A 606 5.53 15.06 -24.09
CA SER A 606 5.80 15.94 -25.24
C SER A 606 5.37 17.39 -25.04
N GLY A 607 4.61 17.68 -23.98
CA GLY A 607 3.97 19.00 -23.79
C GLY A 607 2.65 19.17 -24.54
N THR A 608 2.06 18.09 -25.07
CA THR A 608 0.77 18.15 -25.77
C THR A 608 -0.32 17.38 -25.02
N ILE A 609 -1.56 17.88 -25.11
CA ILE A 609 -2.78 17.18 -24.68
C ILE A 609 -3.63 16.99 -25.94
N SER A 610 -4.06 15.75 -26.22
CA SER A 610 -4.83 15.41 -27.43
C SER A 610 -5.85 14.31 -27.16
N GLY A 611 -6.82 14.13 -28.06
CA GLY A 611 -7.87 13.09 -27.91
C GLY A 611 -9.17 13.56 -27.28
N ASP A 612 -10.17 12.67 -27.31
CA ASP A 612 -11.45 12.75 -26.59
C ASP A 612 -11.80 11.31 -26.13
N PRO A 613 -11.60 10.95 -24.84
CA PRO A 613 -11.14 11.81 -23.74
C PRO A 613 -9.69 12.30 -23.91
N ALA A 614 -9.35 13.39 -23.22
CA ALA A 614 -8.04 14.03 -23.30
C ALA A 614 -6.94 13.16 -22.66
N VAL A 615 -5.81 13.02 -23.35
CA VAL A 615 -4.62 12.28 -22.88
C VAL A 615 -3.33 13.04 -23.15
N PHE A 616 -2.32 12.82 -22.32
CA PHE A 616 -0.99 13.37 -22.51
C PHE A 616 -0.28 12.74 -23.71
N GLY A 617 0.28 13.55 -24.58
CA GLY A 617 1.14 13.07 -25.68
C GLY A 617 2.55 12.76 -25.18
N THR A 618 3.13 11.66 -25.63
CA THR A 618 4.50 11.24 -25.29
C THR A 618 5.45 11.27 -26.49
N THR A 619 6.75 11.26 -26.22
CA THR A 619 7.83 11.24 -27.22
C THR A 619 9.07 10.52 -26.68
N THR A 620 10.07 10.33 -27.55
CA THR A 620 11.38 9.80 -27.18
C THR A 620 12.37 10.97 -27.08
N VAL A 621 13.15 11.03 -26.01
CA VAL A 621 14.11 12.10 -25.73
C VAL A 621 15.50 11.52 -25.51
N HIS A 622 16.51 12.14 -26.12
CA HIS A 622 17.92 11.88 -25.83
C HIS A 622 18.48 13.03 -24.98
N GLY A 623 19.32 12.78 -23.99
CA GLY A 623 19.94 13.74 -23.09
C GLY A 623 19.40 13.67 -21.67
N LEU A 624 19.02 14.81 -21.10
CA LEU A 624 18.52 14.90 -19.72
C LEU A 624 16.99 14.99 -19.70
N VAL A 625 16.36 14.17 -18.86
CA VAL A 625 14.93 14.26 -18.56
C VAL A 625 14.72 14.36 -17.05
N VAL A 626 13.94 15.35 -16.63
CA VAL A 626 13.41 15.50 -15.28
C VAL A 626 11.89 15.54 -15.38
N GLN A 627 11.21 14.47 -14.97
CA GLN A 627 9.77 14.31 -15.19
C GLN A 627 9.02 13.83 -13.95
N ALA A 628 7.93 14.51 -13.61
CA ALA A 628 7.00 14.13 -12.54
C ALA A 628 5.60 13.90 -13.10
N GLN A 629 4.91 12.84 -12.70
CA GLN A 629 3.56 12.50 -13.14
C GLN A 629 2.66 12.05 -11.98
N SER A 630 1.44 12.56 -11.91
CA SER A 630 0.45 12.08 -10.93
C SER A 630 -0.89 11.81 -11.62
N SER A 631 -1.58 10.76 -11.20
CA SER A 631 -2.97 10.50 -11.59
C SER A 631 -3.83 10.12 -10.40
N GLU A 632 -5.10 10.53 -10.47
CA GLU A 632 -6.12 10.23 -9.48
C GLU A 632 -7.44 9.85 -10.18
N ASP A 633 -7.91 8.61 -10.00
CA ASP A 633 -9.23 8.13 -10.45
C ASP A 633 -10.11 7.77 -9.24
N ILE A 634 -11.19 8.53 -9.04
CA ILE A 634 -11.97 8.49 -7.81
C ILE A 634 -13.44 8.18 -8.10
N PHE A 635 -13.93 7.06 -7.55
CA PHE A 635 -15.35 6.77 -7.44
C PHE A 635 -15.82 6.90 -5.99
N HIS A 636 -16.78 7.78 -5.76
CA HIS A 636 -17.34 8.00 -4.43
C HIS A 636 -18.86 7.87 -4.45
N LEU A 637 -19.40 6.83 -3.80
CA LEU A 637 -20.83 6.56 -3.71
C LEU A 637 -21.29 6.56 -2.25
N THR A 638 -22.21 7.46 -1.90
CA THR A 638 -22.82 7.49 -0.56
C THR A 638 -24.33 7.41 -0.64
N ILE A 639 -24.93 6.36 -0.08
CA ILE A 639 -26.37 6.07 -0.13
C ILE A 639 -26.95 6.03 1.29
N ALA A 640 -28.09 6.68 1.52
CA ALA A 640 -28.87 6.50 2.76
C ALA A 640 -30.36 6.30 2.45
N GLY A 641 -30.95 5.19 2.87
CA GLY A 641 -32.36 4.85 2.67
C GLY A 641 -33.12 4.66 3.97
N GLY A 642 -34.16 5.47 4.22
CA GLY A 642 -35.10 5.35 5.33
C GLY A 642 -36.53 5.11 4.84
N VAL A 643 -37.03 3.88 4.99
CA VAL A 643 -38.27 3.43 4.37
C VAL A 643 -39.27 2.99 5.44
N GLY A 644 -40.44 3.63 5.50
CA GLY A 644 -41.48 3.31 6.48
C GLY A 644 -42.71 4.19 6.48
N PHE A 645 -43.44 4.32 7.59
CA PHE A 645 -44.47 5.36 7.78
C PHE A 645 -43.84 6.69 8.21
N VAL A 646 -42.73 6.61 8.95
CA VAL A 646 -41.79 7.70 9.19
C VAL A 646 -40.44 7.28 8.62
N GLY A 647 -39.93 8.02 7.63
CA GLY A 647 -38.64 7.79 7.02
C GLY A 647 -37.72 8.98 7.25
N VAL A 648 -36.52 8.72 7.72
CA VAL A 648 -35.45 9.71 7.85
C VAL A 648 -34.23 9.19 7.10
N SER A 649 -33.68 10.02 6.22
CA SER A 649 -32.44 9.73 5.51
C SER A 649 -31.51 10.93 5.56
N GLY A 650 -30.25 10.69 5.90
CA GLY A 650 -29.18 11.67 5.84
C GLY A 650 -27.94 11.05 5.20
N THR A 651 -27.45 11.65 4.13
CA THR A 651 -26.21 11.24 3.47
C THR A 651 -25.27 12.42 3.30
N VAL A 652 -23.98 12.19 3.56
CA VAL A 652 -22.91 13.18 3.39
C VAL A 652 -21.74 12.53 2.67
N ALA A 653 -21.35 13.10 1.53
CA ALA A 653 -20.08 12.76 0.89
C ALA A 653 -19.12 13.96 0.97
N VAL A 654 -17.87 13.69 1.33
CA VAL A 654 -16.77 14.65 1.30
C VAL A 654 -15.63 14.09 0.46
N THR A 655 -15.22 14.80 -0.59
CA THR A 655 -14.07 14.44 -1.44
C THR A 655 -13.07 15.58 -1.49
N LEU A 656 -11.95 15.45 -0.79
CA LEU A 656 -10.89 16.45 -0.75
C LEU A 656 -9.66 15.88 -1.47
N ILE A 657 -9.25 16.53 -2.56
CA ILE A 657 -8.05 16.16 -3.31
C ILE A 657 -7.09 17.35 -3.29
N ASP A 658 -5.88 17.14 -2.81
CA ASP A 658 -4.74 18.03 -2.90
C ASP A 658 -3.58 17.25 -3.54
N SER A 659 -3.29 17.51 -4.80
CA SER A 659 -2.25 16.80 -5.57
C SER A 659 -1.28 17.83 -6.15
N ASN A 660 -0.02 17.76 -5.72
CA ASN A 660 1.05 18.63 -6.15
C ASN A 660 2.02 17.83 -7.02
N THR A 661 2.25 18.29 -8.25
CA THR A 661 3.20 17.66 -9.18
C THR A 661 4.22 18.67 -9.67
N ALA A 662 5.49 18.43 -9.39
CA ALA A 662 6.56 19.38 -9.67
C ALA A 662 7.76 18.73 -10.36
N ALA A 663 8.20 19.31 -11.48
CA ALA A 663 9.46 18.96 -12.13
C ALA A 663 10.38 20.17 -12.21
N TYR A 664 11.57 20.16 -11.61
CA TYR A 664 12.41 21.37 -11.64
C TYR A 664 13.91 21.16 -11.60
N ILE A 665 14.62 22.19 -12.04
CA ILE A 665 16.08 22.31 -11.90
C ILE A 665 16.39 23.52 -11.00
N GLY A 666 17.23 23.28 -10.00
CA GLY A 666 17.66 24.22 -8.98
C GLY A 666 18.53 25.38 -9.47
N SER A 667 19.05 26.14 -8.51
CA SER A 667 19.93 27.29 -8.71
C SER A 667 21.40 26.85 -8.82
N ASN A 668 22.18 27.56 -9.64
CA ASN A 668 23.61 27.28 -9.87
C ASN A 668 23.91 25.88 -10.43
N VAL A 669 22.91 25.20 -10.98
CA VAL A 669 23.08 23.87 -11.60
C VAL A 669 23.81 24.02 -12.93
N GLN A 670 24.71 23.10 -13.23
CA GLN A 670 25.44 23.05 -14.50
C GLN A 670 25.00 21.81 -15.29
N ILE A 671 24.15 22.02 -16.29
CA ILE A 671 23.69 20.97 -17.19
C ILE A 671 24.52 20.99 -18.47
N ASN A 672 25.21 19.90 -18.78
CA ASN A 672 26.02 19.71 -19.99
C ASN A 672 27.07 20.82 -20.17
N GLN A 673 27.78 21.18 -19.11
CA GLN A 673 28.80 22.25 -19.16
C GLN A 673 30.23 21.68 -19.20
N THR A 674 30.43 20.43 -18.79
CA THR A 674 31.77 19.84 -18.67
C THR A 674 32.44 19.76 -20.03
N ASP A 675 33.69 20.22 -20.07
CA ASP A 675 34.53 20.35 -21.27
C ASP A 675 33.85 21.11 -22.43
N GLY A 676 32.90 21.99 -22.13
CA GLY A 676 32.16 22.74 -23.15
C GLY A 676 31.19 21.87 -23.95
N ASN A 677 30.68 20.80 -23.35
CA ASN A 677 29.77 19.84 -23.96
C ASN A 677 30.32 19.14 -25.21
N VAL A 678 31.63 18.88 -25.23
CA VAL A 678 32.23 18.04 -26.28
C VAL A 678 31.59 16.66 -26.28
N ASP A 679 31.56 16.05 -27.47
CA ASP A 679 31.04 14.71 -27.75
C ASP A 679 29.53 14.50 -27.50
N ALA A 680 28.76 15.58 -27.32
CA ALA A 680 27.30 15.52 -27.29
C ALA A 680 26.72 14.96 -28.60
N ALA A 681 25.74 14.06 -28.48
CA ALA A 681 24.97 13.57 -29.61
C ALA A 681 24.14 14.71 -30.23
N ALA A 682 23.87 14.61 -31.54
CA ALA A 682 23.12 15.63 -32.26
C ALA A 682 21.69 15.85 -31.74
N GLU A 683 21.11 14.82 -31.09
CA GLU A 683 19.75 14.82 -30.57
C GLU A 683 19.69 15.15 -29.07
N GLN A 684 20.83 15.40 -28.42
CA GLN A 684 20.92 15.74 -26.99
C GLN A 684 20.05 16.95 -26.65
N SER A 685 19.06 16.71 -25.81
CA SER A 685 18.02 17.65 -25.37
C SER A 685 17.91 17.66 -23.84
N VAL A 686 17.23 18.66 -23.30
CA VAL A 686 16.92 18.77 -21.87
C VAL A 686 15.42 18.97 -21.71
N TYR A 687 14.74 18.03 -21.07
CA TYR A 687 13.30 18.07 -20.82
C TYR A 687 13.04 18.18 -19.32
N VAL A 688 12.19 19.15 -18.93
CA VAL A 688 11.70 19.32 -17.56
C VAL A 688 10.19 19.38 -17.61
N THR A 689 9.51 18.30 -17.24
CA THR A 689 8.08 18.14 -17.53
C THR A 689 7.28 17.60 -16.35
N ALA A 690 6.19 18.28 -16.00
CA ALA A 690 5.26 17.81 -15.00
C ALA A 690 3.88 17.57 -15.62
N GLY A 691 3.21 16.47 -15.27
CA GLY A 691 1.86 16.13 -15.74
C GLY A 691 0.98 15.65 -14.60
N ASN A 692 -0.25 16.15 -14.49
CA ASN A 692 -1.18 15.69 -13.46
C ASN A 692 -2.61 15.53 -14.00
N GLN A 693 -3.27 14.41 -13.70
CA GLN A 693 -4.61 14.08 -14.13
C GLN A 693 -5.53 13.69 -12.97
N VAL A 694 -6.70 14.31 -12.88
CA VAL A 694 -7.75 13.97 -11.91
C VAL A 694 -9.05 13.64 -12.65
N ASP A 695 -9.61 12.47 -12.37
CA ASP A 695 -10.92 12.01 -12.81
C ASP A 695 -11.76 11.64 -11.57
N ILE A 696 -12.93 12.27 -11.40
CA ILE A 696 -13.79 12.04 -10.24
C ILE A 696 -15.24 11.81 -10.65
N LEU A 697 -15.83 10.72 -10.17
CA LEU A 697 -17.26 10.45 -10.16
C LEU A 697 -17.77 10.38 -8.72
N ALA A 698 -18.51 11.41 -8.28
CA ALA A 698 -19.08 11.48 -6.95
C ALA A 698 -20.61 11.46 -6.98
N THR A 699 -21.22 10.41 -6.42
CA THR A 699 -22.66 10.19 -6.38
C THR A 699 -23.18 10.11 -4.94
N VAL A 700 -24.16 10.95 -4.60
CA VAL A 700 -24.75 11.01 -3.26
C VAL A 700 -26.27 10.85 -3.35
N VAL A 701 -26.83 9.81 -2.71
CA VAL A 701 -28.27 9.52 -2.79
C VAL A 701 -28.89 9.30 -1.40
N GLY A 702 -29.78 10.21 -0.99
CA GLY A 702 -30.59 10.08 0.23
C GLY A 702 -32.07 9.84 -0.11
N VAL A 703 -32.72 8.85 0.51
CA VAL A 703 -34.14 8.55 0.26
C VAL A 703 -34.89 8.28 1.56
N ALA A 704 -35.96 9.03 1.81
CA ALA A 704 -36.82 8.94 3.00
C ALA A 704 -38.30 8.71 2.62
N GLY A 705 -39.08 7.89 3.35
CA GLY A 705 -40.45 7.51 2.91
C GLY A 705 -41.53 7.43 3.99
N GLY A 706 -42.81 7.44 3.57
CA GLY A 706 -43.98 7.16 4.42
C GLY A 706 -45.09 8.20 4.38
N PHE A 707 -45.74 8.43 5.52
CA PHE A 707 -46.65 9.56 5.77
C PHE A 707 -45.84 10.80 6.20
N VAL A 708 -44.69 10.62 6.85
CA VAL A 708 -43.70 11.66 7.15
C VAL A 708 -42.34 11.24 6.58
N GLY A 709 -41.73 12.06 5.74
CA GLY A 709 -40.41 11.81 5.17
C GLY A 709 -39.47 13.01 5.34
N VAL A 710 -38.27 12.80 5.86
CA VAL A 710 -37.20 13.81 5.93
C VAL A 710 -35.94 13.27 5.27
N GLY A 711 -35.55 13.85 4.13
CA GLY A 711 -34.37 13.47 3.36
C GLY A 711 -33.34 14.60 3.30
N GLY A 712 -32.07 14.29 3.56
CA GLY A 712 -30.95 15.21 3.41
C GLY A 712 -29.83 14.56 2.61
N ALA A 713 -29.32 15.26 1.61
CA ALA A 713 -28.11 14.88 0.89
C ALA A 713 -27.15 16.06 0.79
N VAL A 714 -25.89 15.83 1.17
CA VAL A 714 -24.82 16.84 1.10
C VAL A 714 -23.64 16.23 0.36
N ASN A 715 -23.16 16.92 -0.68
CA ASN A 715 -21.93 16.61 -1.40
C ASN A 715 -20.99 17.81 -1.30
N VAL A 716 -19.80 17.61 -0.75
CA VAL A 716 -18.77 18.65 -0.66
C VAL A 716 -17.48 18.13 -1.26
N GLY A 717 -16.95 18.86 -2.24
CA GLY A 717 -15.70 18.52 -2.87
C GLY A 717 -14.73 19.70 -2.99
N SER A 718 -13.44 19.40 -2.97
CA SER A 718 -12.38 20.35 -3.29
C SER A 718 -11.30 19.64 -4.10
N ILE A 719 -10.87 20.25 -5.19
CA ILE A 719 -9.77 19.77 -6.03
C ILE A 719 -8.71 20.88 -6.08
N LYS A 720 -7.55 20.60 -5.49
CA LYS A 720 -6.30 21.32 -5.75
C LYS A 720 -5.37 20.36 -6.48
N ASN A 721 -4.91 20.81 -7.62
CA ASN A 721 -4.16 20.00 -8.54
C ASN A 721 -3.19 20.94 -9.23
N ASP A 722 -2.03 21.09 -8.59
CA ASP A 722 -1.04 22.11 -8.90
C ASP A 722 0.10 21.45 -9.65
N VAL A 723 0.33 21.92 -10.88
CA VAL A 723 1.36 21.37 -11.76
C VAL A 723 2.37 22.47 -12.06
N SER A 724 3.64 22.20 -11.77
CA SER A 724 4.71 23.15 -12.00
C SER A 724 5.91 22.51 -12.67
N ALA A 725 6.46 23.20 -13.67
CA ALA A 725 7.73 22.84 -14.26
C ALA A 725 8.58 24.10 -14.49
N TYR A 726 9.82 24.10 -14.01
CA TYR A 726 10.68 25.29 -14.12
C TYR A 726 12.17 24.99 -14.00
N ILE A 727 12.98 25.91 -14.51
CA ILE A 727 14.42 25.95 -14.29
C ILE A 727 14.71 27.25 -13.56
N LEU A 728 15.28 27.18 -12.35
CA LEU A 728 15.58 28.37 -11.56
C LEU A 728 16.71 29.19 -12.18
N GLY A 729 16.55 30.52 -12.14
CA GLY A 729 17.62 31.46 -12.48
C GLY A 729 18.65 31.55 -11.36
N GLY A 730 19.65 32.42 -11.52
CA GLY A 730 20.61 32.72 -10.44
C GLY A 730 22.00 32.11 -10.61
N GLY A 731 22.35 31.61 -11.79
CA GLY A 731 23.66 31.04 -12.07
C GLY A 731 23.60 29.70 -12.80
N THR A 732 22.39 29.12 -12.91
CA THR A 732 22.14 27.88 -13.65
C THR A 732 22.50 28.02 -15.13
N LEU A 733 23.27 27.07 -15.65
CA LEU A 733 23.73 27.01 -17.04
C LEU A 733 23.23 25.72 -17.67
N VAL A 734 22.51 25.83 -18.78
CA VAL A 734 21.96 24.68 -19.51
C VAL A 734 22.44 24.72 -20.95
N SER A 735 23.09 23.64 -21.38
CA SER A 735 23.45 23.41 -22.78
C SER A 735 22.71 22.18 -23.31
N ALA A 736 22.21 22.26 -24.53
CA ALA A 736 21.65 21.14 -25.28
C ALA A 736 22.08 21.29 -26.74
N ALA A 737 22.38 20.18 -27.42
CA ALA A 737 22.68 20.19 -28.84
C ALA A 737 21.42 20.44 -29.70
N ASN A 738 20.27 19.99 -29.20
CA ASN A 738 18.96 20.14 -29.82
C ASN A 738 18.04 21.01 -28.95
N ASP A 739 17.11 20.43 -28.20
CA ASP A 739 16.02 21.19 -27.57
C ASP A 739 16.21 21.36 -26.06
N VAL A 740 15.70 22.47 -25.52
CA VAL A 740 15.42 22.64 -24.08
C VAL A 740 13.94 22.89 -23.92
N VAL A 741 13.23 21.97 -23.26
CA VAL A 741 11.77 21.94 -23.17
C VAL A 741 11.35 21.95 -21.70
N VAL A 742 10.41 22.83 -21.36
CA VAL A 742 9.83 22.93 -20.01
C VAL A 742 8.31 22.96 -20.12
N ASN A 743 7.61 21.94 -19.61
CA ASN A 743 6.16 21.80 -19.76
C ASN A 743 5.48 21.47 -18.42
N ALA A 744 4.34 22.09 -18.14
CA ALA A 744 3.44 21.70 -17.06
C ALA A 744 2.05 21.43 -17.67
N LEU A 745 1.51 20.23 -17.44
CA LEU A 745 0.28 19.74 -18.05
C LEU A 745 -0.71 19.31 -16.97
N GLY A 746 -1.99 19.72 -17.10
CA GLY A 746 -3.03 19.35 -16.15
C GLY A 746 -4.32 18.96 -16.84
N ILE A 747 -4.91 17.81 -16.47
CA ILE A 747 -6.23 17.34 -16.93
C ILE A 747 -7.12 17.18 -15.68
N LYS A 748 -8.36 17.70 -15.73
CA LYS A 748 -9.29 17.65 -14.61
C LYS A 748 -10.70 17.39 -15.12
N ASN A 749 -11.26 16.22 -14.84
CA ASN A 749 -12.63 15.87 -15.14
C ASN A 749 -13.39 15.56 -13.84
N LEU A 750 -14.60 16.09 -13.71
CA LEU A 750 -15.44 15.93 -12.53
C LEU A 750 -16.90 15.77 -12.93
N GLU A 751 -17.49 14.66 -12.46
CA GLU A 751 -18.91 14.41 -12.50
C GLU A 751 -19.47 14.26 -11.07
N GLY A 752 -20.51 15.05 -10.78
CA GLY A 752 -21.09 15.11 -9.44
C GLY A 752 -22.61 15.04 -9.47
N TYR A 753 -23.18 13.99 -8.87
CA TYR A 753 -24.62 13.77 -8.77
C TYR A 753 -25.06 13.86 -7.30
N THR A 754 -26.04 14.71 -7.00
CA THR A 754 -26.60 14.83 -5.63
C THR A 754 -28.11 14.78 -5.67
N LEU A 755 -28.65 13.74 -5.05
CA LEU A 755 -30.08 13.44 -5.06
C LEU A 755 -30.60 13.32 -3.63
N SER A 756 -31.72 13.99 -3.36
CA SER A 756 -32.46 13.90 -2.10
C SER A 756 -33.94 13.68 -2.38
N GLY A 757 -34.51 12.64 -1.80
CA GLY A 757 -35.91 12.27 -1.95
C GLY A 757 -36.63 12.15 -0.62
N SER A 758 -37.84 12.71 -0.54
CA SER A 758 -38.77 12.51 0.58
C SER A 758 -40.17 12.17 0.07
N GLY A 759 -40.86 11.20 0.70
CA GLY A 759 -42.25 10.85 0.39
C GLY A 759 -43.19 10.95 1.60
N GLY A 760 -44.43 11.41 1.38
CA GLY A 760 -45.53 11.32 2.35
C GLY A 760 -46.54 12.46 2.39
N PHE A 761 -47.41 12.45 3.40
CA PHE A 761 -48.35 13.55 3.71
C PHE A 761 -47.59 14.82 4.13
N VAL A 762 -46.45 14.65 4.82
CA VAL A 762 -45.47 15.70 5.10
C VAL A 762 -44.09 15.21 4.62
N GLY A 763 -43.48 15.92 3.67
CA GLY A 763 -42.16 15.59 3.14
C GLY A 763 -41.26 16.82 3.12
N ILE A 764 -40.05 16.69 3.66
CA ILE A 764 -38.99 17.70 3.56
C ILE A 764 -37.77 17.03 2.95
N ALA A 765 -37.28 17.58 1.83
CA ALA A 765 -36.04 17.13 1.19
C ALA A 765 -35.13 18.33 0.97
N ALA A 766 -33.83 18.15 1.26
CA ALA A 766 -32.78 19.10 0.93
C ALA A 766 -31.61 18.38 0.27
N GLY A 767 -31.08 18.96 -0.80
CA GLY A 767 -29.88 18.52 -1.50
C GLY A 767 -28.94 19.69 -1.67
N VAL A 768 -27.68 19.55 -1.24
CA VAL A 768 -26.64 20.58 -1.36
C VAL A 768 -25.42 19.95 -2.01
N SER A 769 -24.92 20.56 -3.08
CA SER A 769 -23.66 20.19 -3.72
C SER A 769 -22.77 21.42 -3.83
N VAL A 770 -21.54 21.34 -3.32
CA VAL A 770 -20.54 22.40 -3.36
C VAL A 770 -19.21 21.81 -3.80
N TRP A 771 -18.65 22.32 -4.90
CA TRP A 771 -17.33 21.94 -5.40
C TRP A 771 -16.45 23.17 -5.56
N SER A 772 -15.21 23.10 -5.09
CA SER A 772 -14.18 24.09 -5.35
C SER A 772 -13.06 23.50 -6.20
N ILE A 773 -12.63 24.23 -7.23
CA ILE A 773 -11.55 23.81 -8.12
C ILE A 773 -10.50 24.93 -8.14
N GLY A 774 -9.27 24.62 -7.72
CA GLY A 774 -8.13 25.55 -7.74
C GLY A 774 -8.17 26.69 -6.72
N SER A 775 -9.12 26.70 -5.77
CA SER A 775 -9.15 27.66 -4.65
C SER A 775 -9.72 27.01 -3.38
N THR A 776 -9.41 27.57 -2.22
CA THR A 776 -9.98 27.12 -0.95
C THR A 776 -11.40 27.67 -0.77
N ILE A 777 -12.30 26.87 -0.18
CA ILE A 777 -13.66 27.33 0.14
C ILE A 777 -13.57 28.39 1.25
N GLU A 778 -13.68 29.67 0.88
CA GLU A 778 -13.73 30.77 1.83
C GLU A 778 -15.13 30.93 2.44
N ARG A 779 -15.22 30.96 3.77
CA ARG A 779 -16.47 31.24 4.50
C ARG A 779 -16.78 32.74 4.55
N ASN A 780 -17.19 33.34 3.44
CA ASN A 780 -17.80 34.67 3.45
C ASN A 780 -19.17 34.63 2.77
N TYR A 781 -20.21 34.37 3.56
CA TYR A 781 -21.59 34.61 3.16
C TYR A 781 -21.89 36.10 3.37
N ASP A 782 -21.94 36.88 2.29
CA ASP A 782 -22.56 38.20 2.32
C ASP A 782 -24.05 38.01 2.02
N SER A 783 -24.90 38.11 3.05
CA SER A 783 -26.34 38.14 2.86
C SER A 783 -26.70 39.48 2.23
N GLY A 784 -26.55 39.58 0.92
CA GLY A 784 -27.05 40.71 0.14
C GLY A 784 -28.52 40.89 0.43
N GLU A 785 -28.87 42.03 1.04
CA GLU A 785 -30.24 42.46 1.31
C GLU A 785 -31.12 42.28 0.07
N ASN A 786 -32.00 41.28 0.08
CA ASN A 786 -33.39 41.38 -0.34
C ASN A 786 -34.18 40.17 0.15
N SER A 787 -35.22 40.50 0.91
CA SER A 787 -36.26 39.66 1.51
C SER A 787 -36.88 38.63 0.57
N ASP A 788 -36.96 37.38 1.03
CA ASP A 788 -38.23 36.72 1.38
C ASP A 788 -37.94 35.42 2.15
N ASP A 789 -38.16 35.47 3.47
CA ASP A 789 -38.01 34.35 4.42
C ASP A 789 -39.33 33.54 4.48
N PRO A 790 -39.35 32.25 4.07
CA PRO A 790 -40.54 31.40 4.20
C PRO A 790 -40.73 30.82 5.62
N LEU A 791 -39.87 31.13 6.60
CA LEU A 791 -39.95 30.64 7.98
C LEU A 791 -40.55 31.65 8.98
N ALA A 792 -40.98 32.83 8.52
CA ALA A 792 -41.61 33.85 9.36
C ALA A 792 -43.11 34.04 9.06
N SER A 793 -43.96 33.06 9.38
CA SER A 793 -45.35 33.37 9.77
C SER A 793 -45.95 32.27 10.65
N GLY A 794 -46.22 32.62 11.90
CA GLY A 794 -46.89 31.70 12.84
C GLY A 794 -46.84 32.11 14.31
N GLU A 795 -46.79 33.41 14.63
CA GLU A 795 -47.26 33.85 15.95
C GLU A 795 -48.80 33.81 15.94
N ASP A 796 -49.36 32.73 16.48
CA ASP A 796 -50.63 32.85 17.19
C ASP A 796 -50.64 31.91 18.41
N THR A 797 -51.09 32.47 19.52
CA THR A 797 -50.82 32.05 20.89
C THR A 797 -51.49 30.72 21.28
N ALA A 798 -50.73 29.79 21.86
CA ALA A 798 -51.25 28.67 22.64
C ALA A 798 -51.02 28.93 24.14
N ASP A 799 -51.91 29.75 24.71
CA ASP A 799 -52.23 29.70 26.14
C ASP A 799 -53.11 28.45 26.35
N GLY A 800 -52.76 27.57 27.31
CA GLY A 800 -53.71 26.56 27.80
C GLY A 800 -53.17 25.17 28.09
N ASP A 801 -52.68 25.02 29.33
CA ASP A 801 -52.76 23.84 30.20
C ASP A 801 -51.92 22.59 29.93
N ALA A 802 -50.91 22.48 30.81
CA ALA A 802 -50.35 21.25 31.32
C ALA A 802 -51.41 20.38 32.03
N ALA A 803 -51.43 19.08 31.67
CA ALA A 803 -51.67 17.94 32.55
C ALA A 803 -51.07 16.68 31.92
#